data_AF-A0A9X2KHY7-F1
#
_entry.id   AF-A0A9X2KHY7-F1
#
_cell.length_a   1.000
_cell.length_b   1.000
_cell.length_c   1.000
_cell.angle_alpha   90.00
_cell.angle_beta   90.00
_cell.angle_gamma   90.00
#
_symmetry.space_group_name_H-M   'P 1'
#
loop_
_entity.id
_entity.type
_entity.pdbx_description
1 polymer ?
#
loop_
_entity_poly.entity_id
_entity_poly.type
_entity_poly.pdbx_seq_one_letter_code
_entity_poly.pdbx_strand_id
1 'polypeptide(L)'
;MTSSTDLAGFRVHLTAQRRSEDIDAALTRRGAEVFHCPSMVTTPVDRDDQLPGRTREVIAAAPEIVIVTTGIGLRGWLEAADAHGLKPELLAALAGARIIARGAKANGAIRAAGLEAEWTSPEETAEDVLRYLRGGDLAGRRVVVQYHGMGTDGLDEKLSAAGAEPLGVVVYRYVTPEDPGPVLRSVRESAAGRVDAVLFTAAGGSVEWLRAADEEQRAAIAALSRRGELGLFTVGPVTARPLEEAGLTVHLPPRNRLGAMLRQVAEWGIERTGRRAAAGLNAAADAEPAAGGGHPGGPNPPRRRAPAVSRARGGPGAGAADGPERHPGRQELGREFAEALRRYEEYLRYERSRSEETVRAYRSDLTDLFTAAQSAGRAAPGEVTLADLRDWLARSFERDTARTTMARRASGARSFFRWAENEGMVGANPASQLRSPRGGQTLPKVLSHADVEAVLAEIRRREEEDPRDPRTLRTRAVAELLYSAGLRISELCRLDLGDVSRERRTVTVTGKGDKQRTVPIGAPALAALEAWVRRGRPAWFHGGGAGAPPVQAAVFIGPRGGRADQRQLREDLNRVLDAATTQGASGAHVFRHTAATHMVEGGADIRAVQEMLGHSTLATTQIYTHVSVDRLARSYRSAHPRA
;
A
#
# COMPACT_ATOMS: atom_id res chain seq x y z
N MET A 1 18.69 10.72 -13.27
CA MET A 1 18.73 9.31 -12.80
C MET A 1 18.95 8.44 -14.01
N THR A 2 19.99 7.62 -13.97
CA THR A 2 20.34 6.67 -15.02
C THR A 2 19.22 5.63 -15.18
N SER A 3 18.71 5.45 -16.40
CA SER A 3 17.86 4.30 -16.71
C SER A 3 18.69 3.05 -16.44
N SER A 4 18.20 2.19 -15.55
CA SER A 4 18.78 0.85 -15.42
C SER A 4 18.41 0.06 -16.68
N THR A 5 19.35 -0.63 -17.30
CA THR A 5 19.11 -1.49 -18.48
C THR A 5 19.19 -2.97 -18.10
N ASP A 6 18.92 -3.27 -16.83
CA ASP A 6 19.02 -4.58 -16.22
C ASP A 6 17.96 -5.58 -16.72
N LEU A 7 16.94 -5.10 -17.42
CA LEU A 7 15.95 -5.90 -18.14
C LEU A 7 16.03 -5.70 -19.67
N ALA A 8 17.16 -5.24 -20.21
CA ALA A 8 17.31 -5.09 -21.66
C ALA A 8 17.01 -6.40 -22.42
N GLY A 9 16.12 -6.32 -23.42
CA GLY A 9 15.67 -7.46 -24.22
C GLY A 9 14.71 -8.42 -23.49
N PHE A 10 14.26 -8.07 -22.28
CA PHE A 10 13.28 -8.86 -21.54
C PHE A 10 11.86 -8.51 -22.01
N ARG A 11 11.17 -9.49 -22.60
CA ARG A 11 9.87 -9.26 -23.28
C ARG A 11 8.70 -9.62 -22.38
N VAL A 12 7.76 -8.69 -22.21
CA VAL A 12 6.68 -8.79 -21.23
C VAL A 12 5.32 -8.57 -21.89
N HIS A 13 4.40 -9.52 -21.72
CA HIS A 13 3.01 -9.39 -22.11
C HIS A 13 2.14 -8.93 -20.95
N LEU A 14 1.38 -7.87 -21.16
CA LEU A 14 0.55 -7.25 -20.15
C LEU A 14 -0.94 -7.43 -20.46
N THR A 15 -1.59 -8.32 -19.70
CA THR A 15 -3.03 -8.64 -19.91
C THR A 15 -3.99 -7.65 -19.25
N ALA A 16 -3.45 -6.73 -18.44
CA ALA A 16 -4.22 -5.75 -17.72
C ALA A 16 -4.57 -4.54 -18.60
N GLN A 17 -5.82 -4.09 -18.57
CA GLN A 17 -6.21 -2.77 -19.09
C GLN A 17 -6.01 -1.67 -18.05
N ARG A 18 -6.40 -1.93 -16.79
CA ARG A 18 -6.32 -0.93 -15.72
C ARG A 18 -4.91 -0.86 -15.16
N ARG A 19 -4.38 0.36 -15.05
CA ARG A 19 -3.00 0.64 -14.60
C ARG A 19 -1.94 0.01 -15.49
N SER A 20 -2.27 -0.25 -16.75
CA SER A 20 -1.35 -0.84 -17.73
C SER A 20 -0.15 0.08 -17.95
N GLU A 21 -0.39 1.39 -18.08
CA GLU A 21 0.64 2.43 -18.19
C GLU A 21 1.58 2.48 -16.98
N ASP A 22 1.05 2.34 -15.75
CA ASP A 22 1.88 2.29 -14.53
C ASP A 22 2.84 1.09 -14.56
N ILE A 23 2.36 -0.05 -15.07
CA ILE A 23 3.10 -1.32 -15.13
C ILE A 23 4.15 -1.24 -16.22
N ASP A 24 3.75 -0.79 -17.41
CA ASP A 24 4.63 -0.53 -18.55
C ASP A 24 5.76 0.39 -18.13
N ALA A 25 5.43 1.60 -17.65
CA ALA A 25 6.43 2.57 -17.26
C ALA A 25 7.39 2.03 -16.19
N ALA A 26 6.95 1.16 -15.29
CA ALA A 26 7.80 0.55 -14.27
C ALA A 26 8.82 -0.45 -14.83
N LEU A 27 8.43 -1.23 -15.85
CA LEU A 27 9.28 -2.25 -16.46
C LEU A 27 10.16 -1.66 -17.57
N THR A 28 9.60 -0.77 -18.40
CA THR A 28 10.31 -0.06 -19.48
C THR A 28 11.42 0.84 -18.93
N ARG A 29 11.25 1.46 -17.74
CA ARG A 29 12.33 2.19 -17.05
C ARG A 29 13.57 1.34 -16.72
N ARG A 30 13.41 0.02 -16.73
CA ARG A 30 14.47 -0.97 -16.48
C ARG A 30 14.98 -1.63 -17.77
N GLY A 31 14.47 -1.21 -18.94
CA GLY A 31 14.87 -1.70 -20.26
C GLY A 31 14.02 -2.86 -20.81
N ALA A 32 12.95 -3.27 -20.12
CA ALA A 32 12.06 -4.31 -20.63
C ALA A 32 11.21 -3.80 -21.82
N GLU A 33 10.86 -4.70 -22.73
CA GLU A 33 9.92 -4.45 -23.82
C GLU A 33 8.52 -4.92 -23.40
N VAL A 34 7.57 -3.99 -23.27
CA VAL A 34 6.21 -4.29 -22.79
C VAL A 34 5.21 -4.24 -23.94
N PHE A 35 4.48 -5.33 -24.12
CA PHE A 35 3.43 -5.48 -25.12
C PHE A 35 2.06 -5.51 -24.44
N HIS A 36 1.20 -4.53 -24.74
CA HIS A 36 -0.15 -4.46 -24.20
C HIS A 36 -1.06 -5.44 -24.93
N CYS A 37 -1.62 -6.39 -24.18
CA CYS A 37 -2.50 -7.42 -24.71
C CYS A 37 -3.70 -7.60 -23.78
N PRO A 38 -4.55 -6.57 -23.60
CA PRO A 38 -5.66 -6.63 -22.66
C PRO A 38 -6.55 -7.83 -23.00
N SER A 39 -6.72 -8.75 -22.05
CA SER A 39 -7.59 -9.93 -22.25
C SER A 39 -9.04 -9.65 -21.86
N MET A 40 -9.27 -8.54 -21.15
CA MET A 40 -10.59 -8.10 -20.72
C MET A 40 -10.66 -6.57 -20.68
N VAL A 41 -11.84 -6.03 -20.97
CA VAL A 41 -12.16 -4.60 -20.88
C VAL A 41 -13.30 -4.38 -19.89
N THR A 42 -13.21 -3.30 -19.11
CA THR A 42 -14.32 -2.90 -18.22
C THR A 42 -15.23 -1.94 -18.97
N THR A 43 -16.47 -2.36 -19.22
CA THR A 43 -17.48 -1.51 -19.85
C THR A 43 -18.59 -1.22 -18.82
N PRO A 44 -19.00 0.04 -18.63
CA PRO A 44 -20.23 0.35 -17.89
C PRO A 44 -21.41 -0.43 -18.49
N VAL A 45 -22.39 -0.83 -17.68
CA VAL A 45 -23.66 -1.31 -18.27
C VAL A 45 -24.30 -0.11 -18.97
N ASP A 46 -24.73 -0.30 -20.22
CA ASP A 46 -25.17 0.78 -21.12
C ASP A 46 -26.09 1.79 -20.43
N ARG A 47 -25.83 3.07 -20.73
CA ARG A 47 -26.53 4.23 -20.17
C ARG A 47 -27.99 4.33 -20.61
N ASP A 48 -28.39 3.53 -21.59
CA ASP A 48 -29.71 3.59 -22.23
C ASP A 48 -30.74 2.70 -21.48
N ASP A 49 -31.14 3.15 -20.29
CA ASP A 49 -32.30 2.69 -19.50
C ASP A 49 -32.17 1.47 -18.57
N GLN A 50 -31.23 0.54 -18.75
CA GLN A 50 -31.18 -0.67 -17.90
C GLN A 50 -30.79 -0.39 -16.44
N LEU A 51 -29.67 0.32 -16.22
CA LEU A 51 -29.21 0.64 -14.86
C LEU A 51 -30.10 1.67 -14.16
N PRO A 52 -30.57 2.76 -14.82
CA PRO A 52 -31.55 3.67 -14.24
C PRO A 52 -32.89 2.97 -13.92
N GLY A 53 -33.39 2.11 -14.82
CA GLY A 53 -34.59 1.29 -14.59
C GLY A 53 -34.43 0.40 -13.36
N ARG A 54 -33.33 -0.36 -13.28
CA ARG A 54 -33.03 -1.19 -12.11
C ARG A 54 -32.84 -0.36 -10.83
N THR A 55 -32.30 0.85 -10.94
CA THR A 55 -32.19 1.77 -9.79
C THR A 55 -33.56 2.21 -9.29
N ARG A 56 -34.50 2.51 -10.19
CA ARG A 56 -35.90 2.81 -9.83
C ARG A 56 -36.58 1.61 -9.18
N GLU A 57 -36.34 0.40 -9.67
CA GLU A 57 -36.83 -0.82 -9.03
C GLU A 57 -36.28 -0.99 -7.61
N VAL A 58 -34.98 -0.74 -7.39
CA VAL A 58 -34.39 -0.77 -6.04
C VAL A 58 -35.05 0.26 -5.13
N ILE A 59 -35.23 1.49 -5.60
CA ILE A 59 -35.88 2.56 -4.83
C ILE A 59 -37.31 2.14 -4.46
N ALA A 60 -38.09 1.64 -5.42
CA ALA A 60 -39.46 1.19 -5.22
C ALA A 60 -39.56 -0.05 -4.32
N ALA A 61 -38.59 -0.96 -4.41
CA ALA A 61 -38.54 -2.18 -3.61
C ALA A 61 -38.26 -1.91 -2.13
N ALA A 62 -37.66 -0.76 -1.79
CA ALA A 62 -37.30 -0.37 -0.42
C ALA A 62 -36.62 -1.54 0.33
N PRO A 63 -35.40 -1.93 -0.09
CA PRO A 63 -34.77 -3.16 0.35
C PRO A 63 -34.52 -3.17 1.85
N GLU A 64 -34.66 -4.33 2.47
CA GLU A 64 -34.37 -4.49 3.90
C GLU A 64 -32.90 -4.76 4.14
N ILE A 65 -32.21 -5.36 3.16
CA ILE A 65 -30.79 -5.68 3.20
C ILE A 65 -30.14 -5.24 1.89
N VAL A 66 -28.97 -4.61 1.98
CA VAL A 66 -28.15 -4.25 0.82
C VAL A 66 -26.76 -4.82 0.98
N ILE A 67 -26.32 -5.63 0.02
CA ILE A 67 -24.98 -6.20 -0.03
C ILE A 67 -24.15 -5.44 -1.05
N VAL A 68 -23.13 -4.75 -0.57
CA VAL A 68 -22.14 -4.05 -1.40
C VAL A 68 -20.91 -4.93 -1.57
N THR A 69 -20.73 -5.47 -2.78
CA THR A 69 -19.63 -6.39 -3.06
C THR A 69 -18.32 -5.65 -3.33
N THR A 70 -18.36 -4.44 -3.91
CA THR A 70 -17.16 -3.67 -4.22
C THR A 70 -17.36 -2.18 -4.06
N GLY A 71 -16.33 -1.48 -3.60
CA GLY A 71 -16.39 -0.02 -3.50
C GLY A 71 -16.46 0.69 -4.85
N ILE A 72 -15.96 0.07 -5.93
CA ILE A 72 -16.07 0.62 -7.29
C ILE A 72 -17.50 0.52 -7.79
N GLY A 73 -18.14 -0.64 -7.60
CA GLY A 73 -19.53 -0.83 -8.03
C GLY A 73 -20.49 0.12 -7.32
N LEU A 74 -20.39 0.30 -6.00
CA LEU A 74 -21.24 1.28 -5.31
C LEU A 74 -21.03 2.71 -5.82
N ARG A 75 -19.77 3.15 -5.99
CA ARG A 75 -19.49 4.50 -6.52
C ARG A 75 -20.04 4.69 -7.93
N GLY A 76 -19.79 3.74 -8.82
CA GLY A 76 -20.31 3.78 -10.18
C GLY A 76 -21.83 3.77 -10.23
N TRP A 77 -22.49 3.07 -9.29
CA TRP A 77 -23.94 3.06 -9.18
C TRP A 77 -24.48 4.43 -8.76
N LEU A 78 -23.89 5.02 -7.72
CA LEU A 78 -24.28 6.35 -7.24
C LEU A 78 -24.01 7.44 -8.29
N GLU A 79 -22.89 7.37 -9.01
CA GLU A 79 -22.59 8.28 -10.12
C GLU A 79 -23.60 8.12 -11.27
N ALA A 80 -23.96 6.89 -11.63
CA ALA A 80 -24.97 6.62 -12.66
C ALA A 80 -26.37 7.10 -12.21
N ALA A 81 -26.72 6.92 -10.94
CA ALA A 81 -27.97 7.42 -10.37
C ALA A 81 -27.99 8.97 -10.37
N ASP A 82 -26.86 9.62 -10.06
CA ASP A 82 -26.71 11.08 -10.09
C ASP A 82 -26.99 11.64 -11.48
N ALA A 83 -26.41 10.99 -12.51
CA ALA A 83 -26.59 11.38 -13.90
C ALA A 83 -28.05 11.33 -14.38
N HIS A 84 -28.92 10.60 -13.66
CA HIS A 84 -30.35 10.48 -13.94
C HIS A 84 -31.23 11.13 -12.86
N GLY A 85 -30.64 11.89 -11.94
CA GLY A 85 -31.37 12.57 -10.85
C GLY A 85 -31.94 11.64 -9.78
N LEU A 86 -31.56 10.36 -9.75
CA LEU A 86 -32.09 9.32 -8.83
C LEU A 86 -31.27 9.15 -7.55
N LYS A 87 -30.14 9.86 -7.42
CA LYS A 87 -29.18 9.68 -6.32
C LYS A 87 -29.78 10.00 -4.94
N PRO A 88 -30.56 11.09 -4.75
CA PRO A 88 -31.17 11.37 -3.45
C PRO A 88 -32.12 10.26 -3.00
N GLU A 89 -33.01 9.79 -3.87
CA GLU A 89 -33.96 8.72 -3.55
C GLU A 89 -33.24 7.38 -3.34
N LEU A 90 -32.22 7.09 -4.15
CA LEU A 90 -31.41 5.90 -3.97
C LEU A 90 -30.71 5.91 -2.60
N LEU A 91 -30.05 7.01 -2.23
CA LEU A 91 -29.39 7.12 -0.93
C LEU A 91 -30.37 6.98 0.24
N ALA A 92 -31.57 7.54 0.12
CA ALA A 92 -32.62 7.38 1.11
C ALA A 92 -33.08 5.91 1.25
N ALA A 93 -33.31 5.23 0.12
CA ALA A 93 -33.66 3.80 0.11
C ALA A 93 -32.55 2.93 0.71
N LEU A 94 -31.28 3.20 0.38
CA LEU A 94 -30.14 2.48 0.93
C LEU A 94 -29.95 2.75 2.44
N ALA A 95 -30.18 3.98 2.90
CA ALA A 95 -30.06 4.35 4.31
C ALA A 95 -31.10 3.68 5.21
N GLY A 96 -32.28 3.34 4.66
CA GLY A 96 -33.31 2.57 5.35
C GLY A 96 -33.01 1.07 5.46
N ALA A 97 -32.00 0.56 4.75
CA ALA A 97 -31.66 -0.84 4.69
C ALA A 97 -30.53 -1.22 5.65
N ARG A 98 -30.44 -2.52 5.99
CA ARG A 98 -29.27 -3.11 6.64
C ARG A 98 -28.14 -3.30 5.62
N ILE A 99 -27.13 -2.44 5.68
CA ILE A 99 -26.04 -2.45 4.70
C ILE A 99 -24.91 -3.40 5.13
N ILE A 100 -24.56 -4.32 4.25
CA ILE A 100 -23.52 -5.33 4.42
C ILE A 100 -22.40 -5.11 3.41
N ALA A 101 -21.17 -4.96 3.90
CA ALA A 101 -20.00 -4.75 3.05
C ALA A 101 -19.17 -6.04 2.88
N ARG A 102 -18.87 -6.46 1.64
CA ARG A 102 -17.99 -7.60 1.35
C ARG A 102 -16.49 -7.25 1.48
N GLY A 103 -16.12 -6.40 2.44
CA GLY A 103 -14.73 -6.05 2.72
C GLY A 103 -14.46 -4.56 2.95
N ALA A 104 -13.23 -4.25 3.35
CA ALA A 104 -12.86 -2.91 3.80
C ALA A 104 -13.01 -1.83 2.71
N LYS A 105 -12.82 -2.20 1.44
CA LYS A 105 -12.99 -1.29 0.30
C LYS A 105 -14.45 -0.97 0.00
N ALA A 106 -15.34 -1.95 0.13
CA ALA A 106 -16.78 -1.74 0.01
C ALA A 106 -17.27 -0.83 1.14
N ASN A 107 -16.87 -1.12 2.39
CA ASN A 107 -17.17 -0.27 3.54
C ASN A 107 -16.65 1.17 3.38
N GLY A 108 -15.43 1.33 2.84
CA GLY A 108 -14.90 2.65 2.53
C GLY A 108 -15.76 3.45 1.54
N ALA A 109 -16.38 2.79 0.56
CA ALA A 109 -17.30 3.45 -0.37
C ALA A 109 -18.65 3.78 0.27
N ILE A 110 -19.18 2.88 1.10
CA ILE A 110 -20.42 3.10 1.88
C ILE A 110 -20.28 4.35 2.74
N ARG A 111 -19.18 4.48 3.48
CA ARG A 111 -18.89 5.67 4.31
C ARG A 111 -18.73 6.94 3.49
N ALA A 112 -18.07 6.86 2.33
CA ALA A 112 -17.93 8.01 1.45
C ALA A 112 -19.27 8.49 0.87
N ALA A 113 -20.26 7.61 0.80
CA ALA A 113 -21.64 7.94 0.42
C ALA A 113 -22.50 8.47 1.58
N GLY A 114 -21.93 8.64 2.78
CA GLY A 114 -22.68 9.08 3.96
C GLY A 114 -23.52 7.97 4.62
N LEU A 115 -23.32 6.71 4.22
CA LEU A 115 -24.03 5.55 4.74
C LEU A 115 -23.19 4.79 5.79
N GLU A 116 -23.85 3.97 6.62
CA GLU A 116 -23.18 3.10 7.60
C GLU A 116 -23.42 1.63 7.28
N ALA A 117 -22.33 0.86 7.23
CA ALA A 117 -22.42 -0.59 7.13
C ALA A 117 -22.66 -1.21 8.52
N GLU A 118 -23.70 -2.02 8.66
CA GLU A 118 -23.96 -2.83 9.86
C GLU A 118 -22.81 -3.80 10.11
N TRP A 119 -22.34 -4.43 9.04
CA TRP A 119 -21.25 -5.39 9.11
C TRP A 119 -20.36 -5.34 7.87
N THR A 120 -19.09 -5.68 8.08
CA THR A 120 -18.09 -5.75 7.02
C THR A 120 -17.38 -7.09 7.11
N SER A 121 -17.46 -7.87 6.03
CA SER A 121 -16.78 -9.16 5.90
C SER A 121 -15.27 -9.00 6.13
N PRO A 122 -14.71 -9.67 7.14
CA PRO A 122 -13.27 -9.72 7.35
C PRO A 122 -12.54 -10.61 6.33
N GLU A 123 -13.24 -11.56 5.70
CA GLU A 123 -12.68 -12.47 4.69
C GLU A 123 -12.74 -11.89 3.27
N GLU A 124 -13.56 -10.86 3.05
CA GLU A 124 -13.84 -10.27 1.74
C GLU A 124 -14.46 -11.26 0.73
N THR A 125 -15.16 -12.30 1.21
CA THR A 125 -15.75 -13.36 0.38
C THR A 125 -17.28 -13.33 0.38
N ALA A 126 -17.89 -13.88 -0.66
CA ALA A 126 -19.35 -14.10 -0.72
C ALA A 126 -19.83 -15.09 0.35
N GLU A 127 -19.02 -16.11 0.64
CA GLU A 127 -19.34 -17.15 1.63
C GLU A 127 -19.41 -16.59 3.05
N ASP A 128 -18.49 -15.71 3.42
CA ASP A 128 -18.49 -15.05 4.73
C ASP A 128 -19.70 -14.12 4.90
N VAL A 129 -20.09 -13.41 3.83
CA VAL A 129 -21.33 -12.63 3.81
C VAL A 129 -22.55 -13.52 4.06
N LEU A 130 -22.64 -14.67 3.39
CA LEU A 130 -23.75 -15.60 3.60
C LEU A 130 -23.74 -16.22 5.00
N ARG A 131 -22.58 -16.57 5.53
CA ARG A 131 -22.43 -17.10 6.89
C ARG A 131 -22.94 -16.10 7.93
N TYR A 132 -22.62 -14.82 7.75
CA TYR A 132 -23.14 -13.75 8.58
C TYR A 132 -24.66 -13.60 8.46
N LEU A 133 -25.20 -13.64 7.23
CA LEU A 133 -26.64 -13.48 6.98
C LEU A 133 -27.47 -14.68 7.48
N ARG A 134 -26.92 -15.89 7.49
CA ARG A 134 -27.56 -17.09 8.06
C ARG A 134 -27.84 -16.98 9.57
N GLY A 135 -27.19 -16.05 10.26
CA GLY A 135 -27.49 -15.75 11.66
C GLY A 135 -28.83 -15.03 11.88
N GLY A 136 -29.54 -14.65 10.81
CA GLY A 136 -30.85 -14.00 10.89
C GLY A 136 -31.88 -14.64 9.96
N ASP A 137 -33.15 -14.26 10.16
CA ASP A 137 -34.25 -14.67 9.30
C ASP A 137 -34.19 -13.91 7.97
N LEU A 138 -34.14 -14.65 6.86
CA LEU A 138 -34.05 -14.13 5.48
C LEU A 138 -35.34 -14.38 4.68
N ALA A 139 -36.32 -15.11 5.25
CA ALA A 139 -37.53 -15.50 4.53
C ALA A 139 -38.36 -14.28 4.10
N GLY A 140 -38.68 -14.20 2.81
CA GLY A 140 -39.46 -13.12 2.20
C GLY A 140 -38.76 -11.75 2.18
N ARG A 141 -37.50 -11.66 2.64
CA ARG A 141 -36.79 -10.38 2.70
C ARG A 141 -36.27 -9.97 1.35
N ARG A 142 -36.41 -8.68 1.02
CA ARG A 142 -35.84 -8.10 -0.19
C ARG A 142 -34.38 -7.74 0.03
N VAL A 143 -33.50 -8.43 -0.69
CA VAL A 143 -32.04 -8.31 -0.54
C VAL A 143 -31.43 -7.76 -1.82
N VAL A 144 -31.01 -6.51 -1.80
CA VAL A 144 -30.30 -5.94 -2.95
C VAL A 144 -28.85 -6.39 -2.96
N VAL A 145 -28.37 -6.86 -4.09
CA VAL A 145 -26.97 -7.26 -4.28
C VAL A 145 -26.34 -6.42 -5.38
N GLN A 146 -25.40 -5.55 -5.03
CA GLN A 146 -24.57 -4.86 -6.00
C GLN A 146 -23.48 -5.82 -6.49
N TYR A 147 -23.52 -6.28 -7.75
CA TYR A 147 -22.54 -7.22 -8.30
C TYR A 147 -21.26 -6.55 -8.81
N HIS A 148 -20.13 -7.26 -8.73
CA HIS A 148 -18.92 -6.89 -9.45
C HIS A 148 -19.02 -7.31 -10.92
N GLY A 149 -18.10 -6.82 -11.75
CA GLY A 149 -18.20 -6.97 -13.20
C GLY A 149 -18.07 -8.39 -13.76
N MET A 150 -17.83 -9.40 -12.93
CA MET A 150 -17.85 -10.83 -13.35
C MET A 150 -19.22 -11.47 -13.11
N GLY A 151 -20.18 -10.76 -12.52
CA GLY A 151 -21.54 -11.26 -12.27
C GLY A 151 -21.80 -11.71 -10.83
N THR A 152 -22.65 -12.71 -10.70
CA THR A 152 -23.18 -13.23 -9.45
C THR A 152 -22.22 -14.31 -8.94
N ASP A 153 -21.51 -14.10 -7.83
CA ASP A 153 -20.62 -15.12 -7.23
C ASP A 153 -21.41 -16.30 -6.60
N GLY A 154 -22.52 -16.71 -7.20
CA GLY A 154 -23.46 -17.68 -6.62
C GLY A 154 -24.23 -17.13 -5.41
N LEU A 155 -24.25 -15.80 -5.21
CA LEU A 155 -24.82 -15.19 -4.02
C LEU A 155 -26.35 -15.21 -4.06
N ASP A 156 -26.95 -14.99 -5.23
CA ASP A 156 -28.39 -14.88 -5.38
C ASP A 156 -29.07 -16.23 -5.22
N GLU A 157 -28.50 -17.28 -5.83
CA GLU A 157 -29.01 -18.64 -5.72
C GLU A 157 -29.01 -19.08 -4.25
N LYS A 158 -27.96 -18.71 -3.50
CA LYS A 158 -27.84 -19.04 -2.08
C LYS A 158 -28.76 -18.19 -1.19
N LEU A 159 -29.03 -16.93 -1.57
CA LEU A 159 -30.01 -16.07 -0.87
C LEU A 159 -31.44 -16.57 -1.13
N SER A 160 -31.78 -16.89 -2.36
CA SER A 160 -33.07 -17.50 -2.72
C SER A 160 -33.28 -18.85 -2.05
N ALA A 161 -32.25 -19.70 -1.99
CA ALA A 161 -32.31 -20.97 -1.25
C ALA A 161 -32.52 -20.77 0.26
N ALA A 162 -32.16 -19.60 0.80
CA ALA A 162 -32.43 -19.20 2.18
C ALA A 162 -33.78 -18.48 2.35
N GLY A 163 -34.61 -18.42 1.29
CA GLY A 163 -35.95 -17.82 1.32
C GLY A 163 -36.00 -16.32 1.05
N ALA A 164 -34.88 -15.67 0.72
CA ALA A 164 -34.85 -14.25 0.38
C ALA A 164 -35.29 -13.98 -1.07
N GLU A 165 -35.64 -12.73 -1.34
CA GLU A 165 -35.91 -12.18 -2.67
C GLU A 165 -34.74 -11.30 -3.11
N PRO A 166 -33.69 -11.88 -3.74
CA PRO A 166 -32.53 -11.10 -4.16
C PRO A 166 -32.86 -10.22 -5.38
N LEU A 167 -32.48 -8.94 -5.29
CA LEU A 167 -32.55 -7.98 -6.40
C LEU A 167 -31.14 -7.57 -6.81
N GLY A 168 -30.74 -8.05 -7.98
CA GLY A 168 -29.40 -7.86 -8.52
C GLY A 168 -29.17 -6.54 -9.24
N VAL A 169 -28.07 -5.87 -8.91
CA VAL A 169 -27.63 -4.63 -9.57
C VAL A 169 -26.25 -4.83 -10.21
N VAL A 170 -26.22 -4.95 -11.53
CA VAL A 170 -24.97 -4.95 -12.32
C VAL A 170 -24.66 -3.52 -12.73
N VAL A 171 -23.52 -2.99 -12.26
CA VAL A 171 -23.12 -1.59 -12.53
C VAL A 171 -22.15 -1.49 -13.71
N TYR A 172 -21.29 -2.49 -13.86
CA TYR A 172 -20.33 -2.62 -14.95
C TYR A 172 -20.16 -4.11 -15.27
N ARG A 173 -19.71 -4.43 -16.49
CA ARG A 173 -19.36 -5.80 -16.88
C ARG A 173 -17.95 -5.83 -17.42
N TYR A 174 -17.33 -6.99 -17.30
CA TYR A 174 -16.14 -7.29 -18.07
C TYR A 174 -16.55 -7.91 -19.39
N VAL A 175 -16.02 -7.36 -20.48
CA VAL A 175 -16.23 -7.87 -21.84
C VAL A 175 -14.88 -8.20 -22.45
N THR A 176 -14.87 -9.10 -23.43
CA THR A 176 -13.71 -9.27 -24.31
C THR A 176 -13.48 -7.98 -25.09
N PRO A 177 -12.22 -7.54 -25.29
CA PRO A 177 -11.94 -6.38 -26.13
C PRO A 177 -12.52 -6.58 -27.55
N GLU A 178 -12.94 -5.48 -28.19
CA GLU A 178 -13.46 -5.50 -29.57
C GLU A 178 -12.45 -6.09 -30.56
N ASP A 179 -11.16 -5.81 -30.37
CA ASP A 179 -10.06 -6.44 -31.10
C ASP A 179 -9.43 -7.57 -30.27
N PRO A 180 -9.68 -8.86 -30.58
CA PRO A 180 -9.04 -9.98 -29.91
C PRO A 180 -7.59 -10.21 -30.38
N GLY A 181 -7.13 -9.52 -31.42
CA GLY A 181 -5.80 -9.70 -32.00
C GLY A 181 -4.64 -9.63 -31.00
N PRO A 182 -4.58 -8.63 -30.09
CA PRO A 182 -3.54 -8.53 -29.07
C PRO A 182 -3.49 -9.73 -28.11
N VAL A 183 -4.64 -10.23 -27.64
CA VAL A 183 -4.68 -11.38 -26.73
C VAL A 183 -4.33 -12.69 -27.46
N LEU A 184 -4.80 -12.87 -28.69
CA LEU A 184 -4.45 -14.02 -29.53
C LEU A 184 -2.96 -14.06 -29.87
N ARG A 185 -2.37 -12.91 -30.21
CA ARG A 185 -0.91 -12.78 -30.38
C ARG A 185 -0.20 -13.11 -29.08
N SER A 186 -0.72 -12.61 -27.95
CA SER A 186 -0.09 -12.84 -26.65
C SER A 186 0.09 -14.32 -26.33
N VAL A 187 -0.99 -15.09 -26.48
CA VAL A 187 -0.97 -16.54 -26.30
C VAL A 187 -0.01 -17.21 -27.28
N ARG A 188 -0.10 -16.90 -28.58
CA ARG A 188 0.75 -17.51 -29.62
C ARG A 188 2.23 -17.28 -29.37
N GLU A 189 2.62 -16.09 -28.96
CA GLU A 189 4.02 -15.77 -28.67
C GLU A 189 4.51 -16.40 -27.36
N SER A 190 3.64 -16.48 -26.34
CA SER A 190 3.93 -17.23 -25.11
C SER A 190 4.14 -18.72 -25.38
N ALA A 191 3.28 -19.35 -26.18
CA ALA A 191 3.42 -20.77 -26.56
C ALA A 191 4.69 -21.04 -27.39
N ALA A 192 5.09 -20.07 -28.22
CA ALA A 192 6.31 -20.15 -29.02
C ALA A 192 7.60 -19.79 -28.24
N GLY A 193 7.53 -19.50 -26.94
CA GLY A 193 8.69 -19.10 -26.13
C GLY A 193 9.32 -17.76 -26.55
N ARG A 194 8.56 -16.89 -27.26
CA ARG A 194 9.02 -15.57 -27.74
C ARG A 194 8.85 -14.45 -26.71
N VAL A 195 8.32 -14.78 -25.54
CA VAL A 195 8.01 -13.87 -24.44
C VAL A 195 8.63 -14.42 -23.17
N ASP A 196 9.16 -13.55 -22.31
CA ASP A 196 9.75 -13.95 -21.05
C ASP A 196 8.72 -13.98 -19.92
N ALA A 197 7.77 -13.05 -19.90
CA ALA A 197 6.77 -12.98 -18.85
C ALA A 197 5.37 -12.57 -19.33
N VAL A 198 4.34 -13.11 -18.69
CA VAL A 198 2.94 -12.67 -18.83
C VAL A 198 2.40 -12.21 -17.48
N LEU A 199 1.79 -11.03 -17.42
CA LEU A 199 1.34 -10.40 -16.18
C LEU A 199 -0.18 -10.36 -16.11
N PHE A 200 -0.73 -10.82 -14.97
CA PHE A 200 -2.16 -10.87 -14.69
C PHE A 200 -2.52 -10.10 -13.42
N THR A 201 -3.46 -9.16 -13.53
CA THR A 201 -3.90 -8.33 -12.39
C THR A 201 -5.34 -8.58 -11.96
N ALA A 202 -6.06 -9.45 -12.68
CA ALA A 202 -7.45 -9.78 -12.40
C ALA A 202 -7.73 -11.22 -12.86
N ALA A 203 -8.50 -11.97 -12.06
CA ALA A 203 -8.86 -13.36 -12.35
C ALA A 203 -9.59 -13.53 -13.69
N GLY A 204 -10.51 -12.61 -14.02
CA GLY A 204 -11.16 -12.59 -15.33
C GLY A 204 -10.17 -12.47 -16.48
N GLY A 205 -9.10 -11.69 -16.30
CA GLY A 205 -8.06 -11.53 -17.31
C GLY A 205 -7.26 -12.83 -17.53
N SER A 206 -7.04 -13.60 -16.46
CA SER A 206 -6.46 -14.94 -16.55
C SER A 206 -7.38 -15.91 -17.31
N VAL A 207 -8.69 -15.88 -17.01
CA VAL A 207 -9.68 -16.74 -17.67
C VAL A 207 -9.77 -16.43 -19.16
N GLU A 208 -9.88 -15.16 -19.54
CA GLU A 208 -10.02 -14.78 -20.97
C GLU A 208 -8.73 -15.04 -21.75
N TRP A 209 -7.56 -14.79 -21.15
CA TRP A 209 -6.29 -15.12 -21.79
C TRP A 209 -6.14 -16.64 -21.99
N LEU A 210 -6.56 -17.44 -21.00
CA LEU A 210 -6.62 -18.89 -21.17
C LEU A 210 -7.60 -19.27 -22.27
N ARG A 211 -8.83 -18.75 -22.27
CA ARG A 211 -9.85 -19.04 -23.30
C ARG A 211 -9.37 -18.76 -24.73
N ALA A 212 -8.51 -17.75 -24.91
CA ALA A 212 -7.89 -17.45 -26.20
C ALA A 212 -6.85 -18.50 -26.67
N ALA A 213 -6.44 -19.43 -25.79
CA ALA A 213 -5.49 -20.50 -26.10
C ALA A 213 -6.17 -21.82 -26.44
N ASP A 214 -5.74 -22.43 -27.54
CA ASP A 214 -6.06 -23.82 -27.88
C ASP A 214 -5.29 -24.82 -27.00
N GLU A 215 -5.61 -26.12 -27.15
CA GLU A 215 -5.03 -27.18 -26.32
C GLU A 215 -3.52 -27.34 -26.50
N GLU A 216 -3.02 -27.25 -27.74
CA GLU A 216 -1.60 -27.35 -28.06
C GLU A 216 -0.81 -26.18 -27.45
N GLN A 217 -1.33 -24.97 -27.61
CA GLN A 217 -0.75 -23.76 -27.02
C GLN A 217 -0.72 -23.84 -25.50
N ARG A 218 -1.80 -24.31 -24.85
CA ARG A 218 -1.82 -24.48 -23.39
C ARG A 218 -0.78 -25.48 -22.92
N ALA A 219 -0.65 -26.61 -23.61
CA ALA A 219 0.36 -27.62 -23.29
C ALA A 219 1.79 -27.05 -23.42
N ALA A 220 2.06 -26.29 -24.49
CA ALA A 220 3.34 -25.62 -24.70
C ALA A 220 3.64 -24.57 -23.61
N ILE A 221 2.68 -23.72 -23.28
CA ILE A 221 2.81 -22.70 -22.21
C ILE A 221 3.04 -23.38 -20.85
N ALA A 222 2.33 -24.47 -20.54
CA ALA A 222 2.51 -25.23 -19.30
C ALA A 222 3.88 -25.91 -19.22
N ALA A 223 4.44 -26.36 -20.35
CA ALA A 223 5.80 -26.89 -20.40
C ALA A 223 6.85 -25.79 -20.19
N LEU A 224 6.70 -24.64 -20.86
CA LEU A 224 7.59 -23.49 -20.72
C LEU A 224 7.58 -22.91 -19.30
N SER A 225 6.40 -22.79 -18.68
CA SER A 225 6.29 -22.26 -17.31
C SER A 225 6.91 -23.19 -16.27
N ARG A 226 6.72 -24.51 -16.40
CA ARG A 226 7.37 -25.50 -15.52
C ARG A 226 8.89 -25.49 -15.62
N ARG A 227 9.45 -25.31 -16.82
CA ARG A 227 10.91 -25.20 -17.01
C ARG A 227 11.47 -23.86 -16.57
N GLY A 228 10.62 -22.93 -16.12
CA GLY A 228 11.02 -21.56 -15.80
C GLY A 228 11.48 -20.79 -17.04
N GLU A 229 11.03 -21.18 -18.24
CA GLU A 229 11.29 -20.49 -19.50
C GLU A 229 10.27 -19.37 -19.78
N LEU A 230 9.09 -19.43 -19.16
CA LEU A 230 8.06 -18.41 -19.23
C LEU A 230 7.54 -18.10 -17.82
N GLY A 231 7.65 -16.86 -17.38
CA GLY A 231 7.15 -16.43 -16.08
C GLY A 231 5.70 -15.96 -16.15
N LEU A 232 4.78 -16.67 -15.49
CA LEU A 232 3.38 -16.24 -15.37
C LEU A 232 3.17 -15.56 -14.02
N PHE A 233 3.09 -14.23 -13.99
CA PHE A 233 3.03 -13.46 -12.75
C PHE A 233 1.62 -12.99 -12.46
N THR A 234 1.13 -13.23 -11.25
CA THR A 234 -0.20 -12.78 -10.83
C THR A 234 -0.15 -11.87 -9.61
N VAL A 235 -1.12 -10.96 -9.46
CA VAL A 235 -1.12 -10.03 -8.33
C VAL A 235 -1.49 -10.70 -6.98
N GLY A 236 -2.03 -11.92 -7.03
CA GLY A 236 -2.45 -12.69 -5.85
C GLY A 236 -3.23 -13.96 -6.20
N PRO A 237 -3.58 -14.78 -5.18
CA PRO A 237 -4.06 -16.16 -5.36
C PRO A 237 -5.38 -16.25 -6.15
N VAL A 238 -6.29 -15.30 -5.99
CA VAL A 238 -7.55 -15.28 -6.76
C VAL A 238 -7.30 -15.15 -8.27
N THR A 239 -6.24 -14.44 -8.66
CA THR A 239 -5.86 -14.27 -10.07
C THR A 239 -5.06 -15.46 -10.61
N ALA A 240 -4.31 -16.13 -9.73
CA ALA A 240 -3.55 -17.35 -10.03
C ALA A 240 -4.45 -18.55 -10.29
N ARG A 241 -5.52 -18.71 -9.50
CA ARG A 241 -6.37 -19.91 -9.49
C ARG A 241 -6.78 -20.43 -10.87
N PRO A 242 -7.29 -19.61 -11.83
CA PRO A 242 -7.64 -20.13 -13.15
C PRO A 242 -6.46 -20.72 -13.94
N LEU A 243 -5.26 -20.16 -13.76
CA LEU A 243 -4.03 -20.63 -14.41
C LEU A 243 -3.53 -21.92 -13.75
N GLU A 244 -3.58 -21.98 -12.43
CA GLU A 244 -3.18 -23.18 -11.66
C GLU A 244 -4.12 -24.36 -11.94
N GLU A 245 -5.43 -24.12 -12.00
CA GLU A 245 -6.45 -25.13 -12.36
C GLU A 245 -6.25 -25.66 -13.79
N ALA A 246 -5.69 -24.84 -14.69
CA ALA A 246 -5.30 -25.25 -16.03
C ALA A 246 -3.90 -25.90 -16.11
N GLY A 247 -3.26 -26.18 -14.97
CA GLY A 247 -1.97 -26.87 -14.89
C GLY A 247 -0.73 -26.00 -15.17
N LEU A 248 -0.88 -24.68 -15.15
CA LEU A 248 0.24 -23.76 -15.39
C LEU A 248 0.96 -23.39 -14.08
N THR A 249 2.30 -23.32 -14.14
CA THR A 249 3.11 -22.82 -13.02
C THR A 249 3.11 -21.30 -12.99
N VAL A 250 2.70 -20.71 -11.87
CA VAL A 250 2.58 -19.26 -11.69
C VAL A 250 3.46 -18.74 -10.55
N HIS A 251 3.87 -17.48 -10.66
CA HIS A 251 4.61 -16.75 -9.65
C HIS A 251 3.66 -15.85 -8.85
N LEU A 252 3.57 -16.11 -7.55
CA LEU A 252 2.87 -15.28 -6.59
C LEU A 252 3.86 -14.32 -5.89
N PRO A 253 3.52 -13.03 -5.75
CA PRO A 253 4.35 -12.09 -5.03
C PRO A 253 4.29 -12.34 -3.52
N PRO A 254 5.35 -11.99 -2.76
CA PRO A 254 5.37 -12.13 -1.30
C PRO A 254 4.30 -11.28 -0.59
N ARG A 255 3.66 -10.36 -1.32
CA ARG A 255 2.51 -9.58 -0.86
C ARG A 255 1.54 -9.43 -2.02
N ASN A 256 0.24 -9.65 -1.78
CA ASN A 256 -0.83 -9.57 -2.79
C ASN A 256 -1.10 -8.13 -3.29
N ARG A 257 -0.12 -7.54 -3.97
CA ARG A 257 -0.13 -6.14 -4.40
C ARG A 257 0.79 -5.92 -5.59
N LEU A 258 0.37 -5.06 -6.51
CA LEU A 258 1.07 -4.84 -7.78
C LEU A 258 2.56 -4.53 -7.62
N GLY A 259 2.93 -3.62 -6.71
CA GLY A 259 4.34 -3.25 -6.53
C GLY A 259 5.23 -4.38 -6.00
N ALA A 260 4.67 -5.45 -5.41
CA ALA A 260 5.44 -6.63 -5.05
C ALA A 260 5.58 -7.58 -6.25
N MET A 261 4.53 -7.75 -7.04
CA MET A 261 4.59 -8.48 -8.32
C MET A 261 5.63 -7.88 -9.26
N LEU A 262 5.65 -6.56 -9.43
CA LEU A 262 6.62 -5.90 -10.33
C LEU A 262 8.08 -6.04 -9.86
N ARG A 263 8.33 -6.06 -8.55
CA ARG A 263 9.68 -6.34 -8.02
C ARG A 263 10.09 -7.78 -8.33
N GLN A 264 9.19 -8.74 -8.10
CA GLN A 264 9.43 -10.14 -8.40
C GLN A 264 9.67 -10.39 -9.90
N VAL A 265 8.88 -9.77 -10.79
CA VAL A 265 9.09 -9.82 -12.24
C VAL A 265 10.50 -9.34 -12.59
N ALA A 266 10.93 -8.24 -12.01
CA ALA A 266 12.22 -7.67 -12.31
C ALA A 266 13.39 -8.45 -11.71
N GLU A 267 13.26 -8.98 -10.49
CA GLU A 267 14.24 -9.90 -9.89
C GLU A 267 14.41 -11.15 -10.76
N TRP A 268 13.31 -11.74 -11.20
CA TRP A 268 13.32 -12.89 -12.12
C TRP A 268 13.93 -12.54 -13.47
N GLY A 269 13.61 -11.36 -14.02
CA GLY A 269 14.14 -10.90 -15.29
C GLY A 269 15.64 -10.64 -15.27
N ILE A 270 16.17 -10.07 -14.18
CA ILE A 270 17.62 -9.88 -13.99
C ILE A 270 18.34 -11.24 -13.96
N GLU A 271 17.79 -12.19 -13.21
CA GLU A 271 18.39 -13.52 -13.09
C GLU A 271 18.41 -14.24 -14.46
N ARG A 272 17.33 -14.09 -15.23
CA ARG A 272 17.18 -14.70 -16.55
C ARG A 272 18.07 -14.05 -17.61
N THR A 273 18.13 -12.73 -17.65
CA THR A 273 19.00 -11.98 -18.57
C THR A 273 20.47 -12.26 -18.27
N GLY A 274 20.84 -12.35 -16.98
CA GLY A 274 22.17 -12.79 -16.55
C GLY A 274 22.50 -14.21 -17.00
N ARG A 275 21.57 -15.16 -16.88
CA ARG A 275 21.73 -16.53 -17.39
C ARG A 275 21.89 -16.58 -18.92
N ARG A 276 21.14 -15.77 -19.67
CA ARG A 276 21.28 -15.66 -21.14
C ARG A 276 22.62 -15.07 -21.56
N ALA A 277 23.09 -14.03 -20.87
CA ALA A 277 24.41 -13.45 -21.13
C ALA A 277 25.53 -14.47 -20.86
N ALA A 278 25.45 -15.23 -19.77
CA ALA A 278 26.41 -16.29 -19.46
C ALA A 278 26.36 -17.45 -20.48
N ALA A 279 25.18 -17.87 -20.92
CA ALA A 279 25.03 -18.91 -21.94
C ALA A 279 25.52 -18.45 -23.33
N GLY A 280 25.29 -17.19 -23.70
CA GLY A 280 25.81 -16.61 -24.95
C GLY A 280 27.32 -16.45 -24.97
N LEU A 281 27.94 -16.14 -23.82
CA LEU A 281 29.40 -16.10 -23.66
C LEU A 281 30.03 -17.51 -23.76
N ASN A 282 29.37 -18.54 -23.22
CA ASN A 282 29.83 -19.92 -23.36
C ASN A 282 29.69 -20.41 -24.82
N ALA A 283 28.57 -20.09 -25.50
CA ALA A 283 28.39 -20.44 -26.91
C ALA A 283 29.39 -19.72 -27.83
N ALA A 284 29.86 -18.51 -27.47
CA ALA A 284 30.91 -17.80 -28.18
C ALA A 284 32.33 -18.35 -27.88
N ALA A 285 32.54 -18.95 -26.71
CA ALA A 285 33.79 -19.62 -26.34
C ALA A 285 33.93 -21.02 -26.98
N ASP A 286 32.81 -21.67 -27.30
CA ASP A 286 32.77 -22.97 -28.00
C ASP A 286 32.86 -22.84 -29.54
N ALA A 287 32.96 -21.62 -30.08
CA ALA A 287 33.23 -21.37 -31.48
C ALA A 287 34.76 -21.31 -31.74
N GLU A 288 35.35 -22.42 -32.17
CA GLU A 288 36.76 -22.49 -32.58
C GLU A 288 37.12 -21.45 -33.67
N PRO A 289 38.28 -20.77 -33.58
CA PRO A 289 38.84 -20.06 -34.71
C PRO A 289 39.69 -21.01 -35.56
N ALA A 290 39.36 -21.10 -36.85
CA ALA A 290 40.17 -21.78 -37.85
C ALA A 290 41.50 -21.05 -38.08
N ALA A 291 42.59 -21.77 -37.75
CA ALA A 291 43.92 -21.84 -38.36
C ALA A 291 44.67 -20.58 -38.89
N GLY A 292 45.91 -20.46 -38.40
CA GLY A 292 47.07 -19.81 -39.03
C GLY A 292 47.57 -18.62 -38.22
N GLY A 293 48.79 -18.54 -37.68
CA GLY A 293 50.02 -19.30 -37.76
C GLY A 293 51.16 -18.31 -37.45
N GLY A 294 52.11 -18.67 -36.58
CA GLY A 294 53.38 -17.93 -36.40
C GLY A 294 53.64 -17.33 -35.01
N HIS A 295 54.38 -18.07 -34.19
CA HIS A 295 55.22 -17.59 -33.07
C HIS A 295 56.53 -16.94 -33.63
N PRO A 296 57.46 -16.30 -32.85
CA PRO A 296 57.72 -16.49 -31.40
C PRO A 296 58.16 -15.24 -30.57
N GLY A 297 58.28 -15.41 -29.24
CA GLY A 297 59.23 -14.66 -28.38
C GLY A 297 58.68 -14.14 -27.04
N GLY A 298 59.11 -14.72 -25.91
CA GLY A 298 58.65 -14.47 -24.51
C GLY A 298 59.11 -13.14 -23.87
N PRO A 299 59.26 -12.98 -22.52
CA PRO A 299 59.18 -13.95 -21.41
C PRO A 299 58.20 -13.60 -20.24
N ASN A 300 58.02 -14.57 -19.35
CA ASN A 300 57.23 -14.55 -18.09
C ASN A 300 57.98 -13.83 -16.94
N PRO A 301 57.33 -13.13 -15.97
CA PRO A 301 57.06 -13.74 -14.63
C PRO A 301 55.89 -13.05 -13.84
N PRO A 302 55.69 -13.25 -12.51
CA PRO A 302 55.54 -14.48 -11.74
C PRO A 302 54.23 -14.55 -10.92
N ARG A 303 53.93 -15.76 -10.42
CA ARG A 303 52.84 -16.10 -9.47
C ARG A 303 53.05 -15.49 -8.06
N ARG A 304 51.99 -14.96 -7.44
CA ARG A 304 51.84 -14.75 -5.97
C ARG A 304 50.44 -15.21 -5.53
N ARG A 305 50.33 -16.36 -4.86
CA ARG A 305 50.20 -16.56 -3.40
C ARG A 305 48.93 -15.93 -2.78
N ALA A 306 47.99 -16.81 -2.45
CA ALA A 306 46.91 -16.57 -1.48
C ALA A 306 47.46 -16.47 -0.05
N PRO A 307 46.84 -15.69 0.86
CA PRO A 307 47.14 -15.77 2.27
C PRO A 307 46.14 -16.69 3.02
N ALA A 308 46.70 -17.25 4.08
CA ALA A 308 46.21 -18.37 4.86
C ALA A 308 45.16 -17.99 5.92
N VAL A 309 44.40 -19.01 6.28
CA VAL A 309 43.58 -19.13 7.48
C VAL A 309 44.48 -19.11 8.72
N SER A 310 44.23 -18.20 9.66
CA SER A 310 44.82 -18.24 11.01
C SER A 310 43.73 -18.41 12.06
N ARG A 311 43.74 -19.58 12.70
CA ARG A 311 43.09 -19.88 13.97
C ARG A 311 44.07 -19.53 15.09
N ALA A 312 43.60 -18.79 16.11
CA ALA A 312 44.24 -18.77 17.43
C ALA A 312 43.16 -18.93 18.51
N ARG A 313 43.18 -20.09 19.17
CA ARG A 313 42.79 -20.29 20.59
C ARG A 313 43.91 -19.63 21.43
N GLY A 314 43.76 -19.04 22.61
CA GLY A 314 42.81 -19.11 23.72
C GLY A 314 43.64 -19.03 25.01
N GLY A 315 43.23 -18.28 26.03
CA GLY A 315 43.87 -18.32 27.36
C GLY A 315 43.66 -17.07 28.22
N PRO A 316 43.61 -17.18 29.57
CA PRO A 316 42.50 -16.67 30.39
C PRO A 316 42.90 -15.59 31.42
N GLY A 317 41.91 -14.90 32.00
CA GLY A 317 42.13 -14.03 33.17
C GLY A 317 40.86 -13.33 33.63
N ALA A 318 40.43 -13.64 34.85
CA ALA A 318 39.20 -13.21 35.50
C ALA A 318 39.21 -11.75 36.00
N GLY A 319 38.02 -11.18 36.20
CA GLY A 319 37.79 -9.93 36.93
C GLY A 319 36.32 -9.52 36.87
N ALA A 320 35.63 -9.65 38.00
CA ALA A 320 34.18 -9.55 38.14
C ALA A 320 33.66 -8.11 38.28
N ALA A 321 32.33 -8.00 38.06
CA ALA A 321 31.37 -7.04 38.60
C ALA A 321 31.44 -5.57 38.12
N ASP A 322 30.49 -5.17 37.27
CA ASP A 322 29.31 -4.42 37.74
C ASP A 322 28.17 -4.51 36.70
N GLY A 323 26.96 -4.84 37.15
CA GLY A 323 25.81 -5.16 36.29
C GLY A 323 25.05 -3.92 35.81
N PRO A 324 24.32 -3.98 34.69
CA PRO A 324 23.45 -2.89 34.30
C PRO A 324 22.24 -2.84 35.24
N GLU A 325 21.99 -1.65 35.79
CA GLU A 325 20.88 -1.28 36.67
C GLU A 325 19.54 -1.85 36.18
N ARG A 326 18.93 -2.68 37.04
CA ARG A 326 17.58 -3.22 36.83
C ARG A 326 16.55 -2.09 36.98
N HIS A 327 15.86 -1.77 35.90
CA HIS A 327 14.59 -1.03 35.97
C HIS A 327 13.54 -1.87 36.70
N PRO A 328 12.75 -1.31 37.64
CA PRO A 328 11.75 -2.07 38.36
C PRO A 328 10.53 -2.35 37.45
N GLY A 329 10.13 -3.64 37.36
CA GLY A 329 8.73 -4.00 37.12
C GLY A 329 8.28 -4.42 35.72
N ARG A 330 9.11 -5.02 34.85
CA ARG A 330 8.58 -5.85 33.75
C ARG A 330 8.60 -7.31 34.16
N GLN A 331 7.47 -7.83 34.61
CA GLN A 331 7.30 -9.29 34.72
C GLN A 331 7.48 -9.90 33.34
N GLU A 332 8.37 -10.88 33.21
CA GLU A 332 8.55 -11.63 31.98
C GLU A 332 7.27 -12.41 31.69
N LEU A 333 6.80 -12.36 30.44
CA LEU A 333 5.62 -13.12 30.02
C LEU A 333 5.85 -14.61 30.25
N GLY A 334 4.83 -15.29 30.78
CA GLY A 334 4.82 -16.75 30.84
C GLY A 334 5.07 -17.38 29.46
N ARG A 335 5.70 -18.57 29.45
CA ARG A 335 6.16 -19.27 28.24
C ARG A 335 5.08 -19.34 27.14
N GLU A 336 3.86 -19.74 27.51
CA GLU A 336 2.73 -19.87 26.58
C GLU A 336 2.33 -18.54 25.94
N PHE A 337 2.31 -17.44 26.71
CA PHE A 337 2.02 -16.12 26.17
C PHE A 337 3.13 -15.59 25.26
N ALA A 338 4.39 -15.81 25.64
CA ALA A 338 5.54 -15.40 24.83
C ALA A 338 5.57 -16.14 23.48
N GLU A 339 5.27 -17.44 23.48
CA GLU A 339 5.21 -18.25 22.28
C GLU A 339 4.04 -17.84 21.36
N ALA A 340 2.85 -17.66 21.92
CA ALA A 340 1.69 -17.20 21.15
C ALA A 340 1.91 -15.80 20.55
N LEU A 341 2.55 -14.88 21.29
CA LEU A 341 2.89 -13.56 20.80
C LEU A 341 3.89 -13.63 19.63
N ARG A 342 4.93 -14.46 19.74
CA ARG A 342 5.93 -14.67 18.67
C ARG A 342 5.27 -15.22 17.41
N ARG A 343 4.48 -16.29 17.52
CA ARG A 343 3.75 -16.89 16.40
C ARG A 343 2.79 -15.90 15.75
N TYR A 344 2.10 -15.09 16.56
CA TYR A 344 1.23 -14.05 16.03
C TYR A 344 1.98 -12.93 15.30
N GLU A 345 3.16 -12.53 15.77
CA GLU A 345 4.01 -11.58 15.04
C GLU A 345 4.46 -12.11 13.69
N GLU A 346 4.83 -13.39 13.62
CA GLU A 346 5.18 -14.09 12.38
C GLU A 346 3.98 -14.12 11.43
N TYR A 347 2.80 -14.50 11.92
CA TYR A 347 1.54 -14.42 11.17
C TYR A 347 1.26 -12.99 10.66
N LEU A 348 1.42 -11.96 11.49
CA LEU A 348 1.19 -10.58 11.08
C LEU A 348 2.18 -10.12 10.00
N ARG A 349 3.44 -10.54 10.10
CA ARG A 349 4.53 -10.15 9.19
C ARG A 349 4.47 -10.89 7.86
N TYR A 350 4.34 -12.21 7.91
CA TYR A 350 4.51 -13.10 6.77
C TYR A 350 3.18 -13.43 6.10
N GLU A 351 2.13 -13.74 6.86
CA GLU A 351 0.84 -14.15 6.29
C GLU A 351 -0.11 -12.95 6.05
N ARG A 352 -0.18 -12.00 6.99
CA ARG A 352 -1.04 -10.81 6.87
C ARG A 352 -0.34 -9.57 6.32
N SER A 353 0.98 -9.65 6.13
CA SER A 353 1.78 -8.61 5.48
C SER A 353 1.55 -7.19 6.06
N ARG A 354 1.35 -7.09 7.38
CA ARG A 354 1.14 -5.82 8.08
C ARG A 354 2.44 -5.00 8.09
N SER A 355 2.32 -3.68 8.25
CA SER A 355 3.52 -2.82 8.33
C SER A 355 4.24 -3.05 9.65
N GLU A 356 5.56 -2.84 9.69
CA GLU A 356 6.36 -2.99 10.92
C GLU A 356 5.86 -2.08 12.05
N GLU A 357 5.27 -0.93 11.73
CA GLU A 357 4.61 -0.06 12.71
C GLU A 357 3.35 -0.70 13.31
N THR A 358 2.55 -1.39 12.48
CA THR A 358 1.35 -2.10 12.96
C THR A 358 1.74 -3.32 13.80
N VAL A 359 2.75 -4.07 13.38
CA VAL A 359 3.28 -5.23 14.13
C VAL A 359 3.81 -4.77 15.50
N ARG A 360 4.62 -3.71 15.55
CA ARG A 360 5.13 -3.14 16.81
C ARG A 360 4.01 -2.64 17.72
N ALA A 361 3.01 -1.97 17.15
CA ALA A 361 1.87 -1.46 17.89
C ALA A 361 1.04 -2.60 18.51
N TYR A 362 0.76 -3.65 17.74
CA TYR A 362 0.02 -4.83 18.22
C TYR A 362 0.83 -5.64 19.23
N ARG A 363 2.13 -5.85 18.99
CA ARG A 363 3.04 -6.49 19.94
C ARG A 363 2.99 -5.78 21.29
N SER A 364 3.12 -4.46 21.29
CA SER A 364 3.11 -3.67 22.53
C SER A 364 1.78 -3.79 23.26
N ASP A 365 0.65 -3.71 22.55
CA ASP A 365 -0.67 -3.81 23.17
C ASP A 365 -0.93 -5.22 23.73
N LEU A 366 -0.53 -6.26 23.01
CA LEU A 366 -0.73 -7.65 23.43
C LEU A 366 0.21 -8.06 24.56
N THR A 367 1.44 -7.52 24.60
CA THR A 367 2.33 -7.69 25.74
C THR A 367 1.69 -7.14 27.01
N ASP A 368 1.13 -5.93 26.94
CA ASP A 368 0.43 -5.29 28.07
C ASP A 368 -0.79 -6.10 28.51
N LEU A 369 -1.57 -6.61 27.55
CA LEU A 369 -2.69 -7.50 27.83
C LEU A 369 -2.26 -8.81 28.51
N PHE A 370 -1.23 -9.48 28.02
CA PHE A 370 -0.81 -10.77 28.57
C PHE A 370 -0.18 -10.64 29.95
N THR A 371 0.56 -9.56 30.21
CA THR A 371 1.02 -9.25 31.57
C THR A 371 -0.17 -9.05 32.52
N ALA A 372 -1.20 -8.34 32.06
CA ALA A 372 -2.41 -8.11 32.84
C ALA A 372 -3.21 -9.41 33.09
N ALA A 373 -3.28 -10.32 32.12
CA ALA A 373 -3.93 -11.62 32.25
C ALA A 373 -3.14 -12.57 33.17
N GLN A 374 -1.81 -12.57 33.07
CA GLN A 374 -0.94 -13.36 33.95
C GLN A 374 -1.04 -12.91 35.40
N SER A 375 -1.14 -11.58 35.63
CA SER A 375 -1.40 -11.03 36.97
C SER A 375 -2.77 -11.43 37.52
N ALA A 376 -3.73 -11.75 36.65
CA ALA A 376 -5.05 -12.28 37.01
C ALA A 376 -5.08 -13.82 37.14
N GLY A 377 -3.91 -14.47 37.10
CA GLY A 377 -3.78 -15.92 37.30
C GLY A 377 -3.98 -16.77 36.04
N ARG A 378 -4.02 -16.17 34.84
CA ARG A 378 -4.08 -16.93 33.58
C ARG A 378 -2.69 -17.45 33.20
N ALA A 379 -2.59 -18.73 32.87
CA ALA A 379 -1.34 -19.37 32.45
C ALA A 379 -1.12 -19.31 30.93
N ALA A 380 -2.20 -19.23 30.14
CA ALA A 380 -2.14 -19.27 28.68
C ALA A 380 -3.22 -18.41 28.01
N PRO A 381 -3.07 -18.07 26.70
CA PRO A 381 -4.10 -17.36 25.94
C PRO A 381 -5.48 -18.02 25.97
N GLY A 382 -5.55 -19.36 26.01
CA GLY A 382 -6.81 -20.12 26.06
C GLY A 382 -7.64 -19.91 27.32
N GLU A 383 -7.04 -19.39 28.40
CA GLU A 383 -7.73 -19.11 29.66
C GLU A 383 -8.21 -17.66 29.77
N VAL A 384 -7.84 -16.81 28.80
CA VAL A 384 -8.24 -15.40 28.81
C VAL A 384 -9.73 -15.29 28.53
N THR A 385 -10.44 -14.60 29.42
CA THR A 385 -11.90 -14.40 29.34
C THR A 385 -12.25 -13.01 28.83
N LEU A 386 -13.52 -12.81 28.45
CA LEU A 386 -14.04 -11.48 28.12
C LEU A 386 -13.93 -10.49 29.30
N ALA A 387 -14.03 -10.97 30.54
CA ALA A 387 -13.85 -10.15 31.74
C ALA A 387 -12.41 -9.61 31.82
N ASP A 388 -11.41 -10.47 31.62
CA ASP A 388 -9.99 -10.08 31.62
C ASP A 388 -9.70 -8.99 30.55
N LEU A 389 -10.31 -9.12 29.36
CA LEU A 389 -10.19 -8.13 28.27
C LEU A 389 -10.83 -6.79 28.63
N ARG A 390 -11.98 -6.80 29.31
CA ARG A 390 -12.68 -5.59 29.75
C ARG A 390 -11.89 -4.89 30.86
N ASP A 391 -11.37 -5.64 31.82
CA ASP A 391 -10.58 -5.11 32.94
C ASP A 391 -9.24 -4.53 32.46
N TRP A 392 -8.61 -5.15 31.46
CA TRP A 392 -7.42 -4.59 30.81
C TRP A 392 -7.71 -3.26 30.10
N LEU A 393 -8.81 -3.18 29.34
CA LEU A 393 -9.21 -1.93 28.68
C LEU A 393 -9.64 -0.85 29.69
N ALA A 394 -10.29 -1.22 30.79
CA ALA A 394 -10.68 -0.30 31.87
C ALA A 394 -9.46 0.29 32.59
N ARG A 395 -8.46 -0.54 32.95
CA ARG A 395 -7.18 -0.07 33.50
C ARG A 395 -6.40 0.83 32.54
N SER A 396 -6.61 0.66 31.23
CA SER A 396 -6.04 1.56 30.22
C SER A 396 -6.75 2.92 30.18
N PHE A 397 -8.07 2.94 30.44
CA PHE A 397 -8.90 4.14 30.51
C PHE A 397 -8.55 5.00 31.72
N GLU A 398 -8.35 4.38 32.89
CA GLU A 398 -7.95 5.06 34.14
C GLU A 398 -6.57 5.75 34.05
N ARG A 399 -5.76 5.41 33.04
CA ARG A 399 -4.44 6.00 32.75
C ARG A 399 -4.48 7.10 31.67
N ASP A 400 -5.64 7.71 31.42
CA ASP A 400 -5.85 8.78 30.41
C ASP A 400 -5.40 8.40 28.99
N THR A 401 -5.50 7.13 28.63
CA THR A 401 -5.15 6.66 27.27
C THR A 401 -6.12 7.22 26.23
N ALA A 402 -5.60 7.87 25.18
CA ALA A 402 -6.40 8.43 24.09
C ALA A 402 -7.40 7.41 23.49
N ARG A 403 -8.64 7.84 23.19
CA ARG A 403 -9.72 6.98 22.66
C ARG A 403 -9.34 6.23 21.38
N THR A 404 -8.48 6.81 20.54
CA THR A 404 -7.93 6.16 19.33
C THR A 404 -6.97 5.02 19.66
N THR A 405 -6.20 5.16 20.73
CA THR A 405 -5.35 4.09 21.28
C THR A 405 -6.21 2.98 21.88
N MET A 406 -7.32 3.29 22.55
CA MET A 406 -8.26 2.27 23.05
C MET A 406 -8.92 1.48 21.92
N ALA A 407 -9.38 2.15 20.86
CA ALA A 407 -9.95 1.50 19.69
C ALA A 407 -8.92 0.58 19.00
N ARG A 408 -7.66 1.03 18.91
CA ARG A 408 -6.54 0.21 18.41
C ARG A 408 -6.25 -0.99 19.30
N ARG A 409 -6.16 -0.81 20.62
CA ARG A 409 -5.92 -1.89 21.60
C ARG A 409 -6.99 -2.98 21.50
N ALA A 410 -8.25 -2.59 21.47
CA ALA A 410 -9.36 -3.52 21.29
C ALA A 410 -9.33 -4.22 19.91
N SER A 411 -8.93 -3.51 18.85
CA SER A 411 -8.72 -4.11 17.52
C SER A 411 -7.54 -5.10 17.50
N GLY A 412 -6.46 -4.81 18.22
CA GLY A 412 -5.31 -5.70 18.37
C GLY A 412 -5.69 -7.00 19.08
N ALA A 413 -6.40 -6.90 20.20
CA ALA A 413 -6.92 -8.05 20.95
C ALA A 413 -7.86 -8.92 20.11
N ARG A 414 -8.83 -8.31 19.40
CA ARG A 414 -9.73 -9.05 18.49
C ARG A 414 -8.98 -9.77 17.38
N SER A 415 -7.98 -9.13 16.81
CA SER A 415 -7.17 -9.69 15.73
C SER A 415 -6.34 -10.87 16.23
N PHE A 416 -5.80 -10.80 17.46
CA PHE A 416 -5.07 -11.89 18.10
C PHE A 416 -5.96 -13.08 18.42
N PHE A 417 -7.05 -12.90 19.17
CA PHE A 417 -7.88 -14.03 19.61
C PHE A 417 -8.65 -14.70 18.47
N ARG A 418 -8.88 -13.99 17.36
CA ARG A 418 -9.37 -14.62 16.12
C ARG A 418 -8.32 -15.50 15.46
N TRP A 419 -7.08 -15.03 15.41
CA TRP A 419 -5.98 -15.85 14.90
C TRP A 419 -5.74 -17.06 15.80
N ALA A 420 -5.72 -16.87 17.12
CA ALA A 420 -5.53 -17.95 18.08
C ALA A 420 -6.67 -19.00 18.03
N GLU A 421 -7.91 -18.58 17.73
CA GLU A 421 -9.04 -19.48 17.51
C GLU A 421 -8.85 -20.31 16.22
N ASN A 422 -8.44 -19.66 15.13
CA ASN A 422 -8.13 -20.34 13.86
C ASN A 422 -6.95 -21.32 13.96
N GLU A 423 -5.97 -21.02 14.82
CA GLU A 423 -4.81 -21.89 15.10
C GLU A 423 -5.12 -23.00 16.12
N GLY A 424 -6.36 -23.07 16.62
CA GLY A 424 -6.77 -24.03 17.64
C GLY A 424 -6.15 -23.80 19.03
N MET A 425 -5.50 -22.65 19.26
CA MET A 425 -4.90 -22.27 20.55
C MET A 425 -5.94 -21.86 21.59
N VAL A 426 -7.12 -21.38 21.15
CA VAL A 426 -8.25 -21.07 22.03
C VAL A 426 -9.51 -21.74 21.48
N GLY A 427 -10.33 -22.32 22.36
CA GLY A 427 -11.54 -23.04 21.95
C GLY A 427 -12.69 -22.13 21.49
N ALA A 428 -12.73 -20.89 21.97
CA ALA A 428 -13.68 -19.87 21.54
C ALA A 428 -13.06 -18.49 21.73
N ASN A 429 -13.27 -17.58 20.79
CA ASN A 429 -12.68 -16.24 20.82
C ASN A 429 -13.33 -15.33 21.89
N PRO A 430 -12.63 -15.02 23.02
CA PRO A 430 -13.16 -14.18 24.08
C PRO A 430 -13.33 -12.71 23.67
N ALA A 431 -12.65 -12.28 22.60
CA ALA A 431 -12.69 -10.90 22.12
C ALA A 431 -13.82 -10.64 21.11
N SER A 432 -14.57 -11.67 20.70
CA SER A 432 -15.68 -11.58 19.74
C SER A 432 -16.75 -10.54 20.16
N GLN A 433 -17.04 -10.46 21.47
CA GLN A 433 -18.01 -9.53 22.05
C GLN A 433 -17.39 -8.25 22.63
N LEU A 434 -16.08 -8.02 22.42
CA LEU A 434 -15.37 -6.88 22.97
C LEU A 434 -15.77 -5.59 22.23
N ARG A 435 -16.67 -4.80 22.84
CA ARG A 435 -17.07 -3.48 22.33
C ARG A 435 -15.93 -2.47 22.51
N SER A 436 -15.63 -1.69 21.47
CA SER A 436 -14.66 -0.60 21.53
C SER A 436 -15.39 0.73 21.70
N PRO A 437 -14.89 1.67 22.54
CA PRO A 437 -15.37 3.04 22.54
C PRO A 437 -15.22 3.62 21.13
N ARG A 438 -16.31 4.17 20.58
CA ARG A 438 -16.26 4.90 19.31
C ARG A 438 -15.28 6.06 19.51
N GLY A 439 -14.15 6.03 18.81
CA GLY A 439 -13.30 7.21 18.70
C GLY A 439 -14.12 8.27 17.99
N GLY A 440 -14.46 9.36 18.68
CA GLY A 440 -15.13 10.49 18.05
C GLY A 440 -14.29 10.92 16.86
N GLN A 441 -14.91 10.96 15.67
CA GLN A 441 -14.28 11.60 14.53
C GLN A 441 -14.33 13.10 14.80
N THR A 442 -13.23 13.65 15.33
CA THR A 442 -13.00 15.08 15.17
C THR A 442 -12.68 15.31 13.70
N LEU A 443 -13.47 16.15 13.04
CA LEU A 443 -13.13 16.64 11.71
C LEU A 443 -11.67 17.11 11.72
N PRO A 444 -10.84 16.73 10.72
CA PRO A 444 -9.46 17.18 10.67
C PRO A 444 -9.39 18.70 10.71
N LYS A 445 -8.65 19.26 11.68
CA LYS A 445 -8.46 20.71 11.79
C LYS A 445 -7.60 21.19 10.63
N VAL A 446 -8.18 22.03 9.78
CA VAL A 446 -7.50 22.72 8.68
C VAL A 446 -7.13 24.11 9.18
N LEU A 447 -5.86 24.49 9.09
CA LEU A 447 -5.41 25.87 9.37
C LEU A 447 -5.98 26.82 8.32
N SER A 448 -6.43 28.00 8.73
CA SER A 448 -6.77 29.08 7.80
C SER A 448 -5.52 29.63 7.12
N HIS A 449 -5.69 30.41 6.05
CA HIS A 449 -4.58 31.13 5.39
C HIS A 449 -3.81 32.02 6.38
N ALA A 450 -4.53 32.72 7.27
CA ALA A 450 -3.93 33.58 8.29
C ALA A 450 -3.13 32.78 9.32
N ASP A 451 -3.62 31.61 9.74
CA ASP A 451 -2.91 30.75 10.68
C ASP A 451 -1.61 30.19 10.07
N VAL A 452 -1.63 29.81 8.79
CA VAL A 452 -0.42 29.35 8.10
C VAL A 452 0.62 30.47 8.03
N GLU A 453 0.21 31.69 7.69
CA GLU A 453 1.12 32.84 7.68
C GLU A 453 1.64 33.18 9.06
N ALA A 454 0.81 33.09 10.12
CA ALA A 454 1.25 33.29 11.50
C ALA A 454 2.32 32.25 11.90
N VAL A 455 2.11 30.97 11.57
CA VAL A 455 3.07 29.89 11.83
C VAL A 455 4.39 30.14 11.10
N LEU A 456 4.34 30.52 9.82
CA LEU A 456 5.54 30.79 9.04
C LEU A 456 6.24 32.08 9.49
N ALA A 457 5.50 33.11 9.91
CA ALA A 457 6.04 34.33 10.48
C ALA A 457 6.75 34.07 11.81
N GLU A 458 6.20 33.23 12.68
CA GLU A 458 6.85 32.83 13.93
C GLU A 458 8.17 32.08 13.66
N ILE A 459 8.23 31.22 12.63
CA ILE A 459 9.48 30.58 12.24
C ILE A 459 10.49 31.61 11.73
N ARG A 460 10.06 32.57 10.89
CA ARG A 460 10.93 33.64 10.38
C ARG A 460 11.48 34.51 11.50
N ARG A 461 10.64 34.89 12.47
CA ARG A 461 11.04 35.65 13.67
C ARG A 461 12.14 34.93 14.44
N ARG A 462 11.99 33.62 14.68
CA ARG A 462 13.04 32.80 15.34
C ARG A 462 14.32 32.71 14.50
N GLU A 463 14.20 32.65 13.16
CA GLU A 463 15.36 32.67 12.27
C GLU A 463 16.07 34.02 12.28
N GLU A 464 15.35 35.12 12.46
CA GLU A 464 15.95 36.46 12.60
C GLU A 464 16.70 36.61 13.93
N GLU A 465 16.19 36.00 15.01
CA GLU A 465 16.85 35.96 16.32
C GLU A 465 18.16 35.14 16.30
N ASP A 466 18.15 33.97 15.65
CA ASP A 466 19.36 33.18 15.42
C ASP A 466 19.40 32.64 13.96
N PRO A 467 20.03 33.39 13.04
CA PRO A 467 20.12 33.01 11.62
C PRO A 467 20.93 31.75 11.35
N ARG A 468 21.66 31.24 12.35
CA ARG A 468 22.49 30.06 12.25
C ARG A 468 21.93 28.87 13.01
N ASP A 469 20.80 28.99 13.70
CA ASP A 469 20.18 27.86 14.40
C ASP A 469 19.75 26.77 13.39
N PRO A 470 20.44 25.62 13.37
CA PRO A 470 20.10 24.53 12.45
C PRO A 470 18.69 23.99 12.71
N ARG A 471 18.19 24.06 13.93
CA ARG A 471 16.85 23.54 14.25
C ARG A 471 15.76 24.42 13.65
N THR A 472 15.88 25.73 13.75
CA THR A 472 14.93 26.69 13.15
C THR A 472 14.97 26.62 11.62
N LEU A 473 16.16 26.60 11.01
CA LEU A 473 16.31 26.45 9.55
C LEU A 473 15.69 25.13 9.03
N ARG A 474 15.89 24.02 9.76
CA ARG A 474 15.25 22.75 9.44
C ARG A 474 13.74 22.84 9.56
N THR A 475 13.24 23.43 10.64
CA THR A 475 11.80 23.55 10.92
C THR A 475 11.11 24.37 9.83
N ARG A 476 11.74 25.46 9.38
CA ARG A 476 11.28 26.25 8.23
C ARG A 476 11.18 25.40 6.98
N ALA A 477 12.27 24.75 6.58
CA ALA A 477 12.29 23.90 5.39
C ALA A 477 11.24 22.77 5.45
N VAL A 478 11.02 22.17 6.62
CA VAL A 478 10.01 21.13 6.83
C VAL A 478 8.59 21.69 6.69
N ALA A 479 8.26 22.77 7.39
CA ALA A 479 6.93 23.37 7.35
C ALA A 479 6.58 23.85 5.94
N GLU A 480 7.51 24.54 5.31
CA GLU A 480 7.41 25.05 3.96
C GLU A 480 7.16 23.94 2.93
N LEU A 481 7.92 22.84 3.01
CA LEU A 481 7.82 21.72 2.08
C LEU A 481 6.56 20.87 2.31
N LEU A 482 6.17 20.64 3.57
CA LEU A 482 4.92 19.95 3.91
C LEU A 482 3.70 20.72 3.42
N TYR A 483 3.69 22.04 3.57
CA TYR A 483 2.61 22.88 3.07
C TYR A 483 2.64 22.96 1.54
N SER A 484 3.80 23.21 0.94
CA SER A 484 3.92 23.40 -0.51
C SER A 484 3.59 22.14 -1.32
N ALA A 485 4.06 20.96 -0.90
CA ALA A 485 3.93 19.72 -1.66
C ALA A 485 2.98 18.69 -1.03
N GLY A 486 2.36 19.02 0.10
CA GLY A 486 1.42 18.12 0.79
C GLY A 486 2.06 16.77 1.17
N LEU A 487 3.36 16.71 1.42
CA LEU A 487 4.07 15.45 1.66
C LEU A 487 3.64 14.78 2.96
N ARG A 488 3.75 13.44 3.04
CA ARG A 488 3.71 12.77 4.34
C ARG A 488 5.05 13.02 5.05
N ILE A 489 5.02 13.17 6.37
CA ILE A 489 6.27 13.35 7.13
C ILE A 489 7.26 12.18 6.96
N SER A 490 6.75 10.96 6.77
CA SER A 490 7.57 9.79 6.49
C SER A 490 8.16 9.79 5.07
N GLU A 491 7.53 10.44 4.11
CA GLU A 491 8.09 10.67 2.76
C GLU A 491 9.19 11.73 2.85
N LEU A 492 8.93 12.83 3.57
CA LEU A 492 9.89 13.91 3.81
C LEU A 492 11.17 13.41 4.50
N CYS A 493 11.05 12.60 5.56
CA CYS A 493 12.22 12.03 6.25
C CYS A 493 13.10 11.19 5.31
N ARG A 494 12.53 10.57 4.27
CA ARG A 494 13.25 9.70 3.33
C ARG A 494 13.91 10.45 2.18
N LEU A 495 13.64 11.75 2.01
CA LEU A 495 14.21 12.52 0.92
C LEU A 495 15.73 12.55 0.95
N ASP A 496 16.32 12.37 -0.23
CA ASP A 496 17.72 12.55 -0.52
C ASP A 496 17.94 13.80 -1.38
N LEU A 497 19.15 14.36 -1.32
CA LEU A 497 19.50 15.60 -2.03
C LEU A 497 19.26 15.50 -3.54
N GLY A 498 19.41 14.29 -4.10
CA GLY A 498 19.14 14.00 -5.51
C GLY A 498 17.66 13.97 -5.89
N ASP A 499 16.75 13.89 -4.91
CA ASP A 499 15.31 13.89 -5.17
C ASP A 499 14.76 15.30 -5.46
N VAL A 500 15.57 16.34 -5.21
CA VAL A 500 15.17 17.75 -5.32
C VAL A 500 15.73 18.34 -6.61
N SER A 501 14.84 18.69 -7.55
CA SER A 501 15.21 19.46 -8.75
C SER A 501 14.99 20.95 -8.50
N ARG A 502 16.09 21.71 -8.44
CA ARG A 502 16.05 23.17 -8.27
C ARG A 502 15.54 23.87 -9.52
N GLU A 503 16.07 23.45 -10.67
CA GLU A 503 15.70 23.99 -12.00
C GLU A 503 14.20 23.85 -12.25
N ARG A 504 13.65 22.66 -11.99
CA ARG A 504 12.24 22.36 -12.23
C ARG A 504 11.33 22.73 -11.05
N ARG A 505 11.89 23.17 -9.92
CA ARG A 505 11.17 23.40 -8.65
C ARG A 505 10.26 22.21 -8.30
N THR A 506 10.82 21.01 -8.31
CA THR A 506 10.08 19.77 -8.02
C THR A 506 10.82 18.87 -7.06
N VAL A 507 10.08 18.06 -6.31
CA VAL A 507 10.63 17.01 -5.45
C VAL A 507 10.06 15.65 -5.85
N THR A 508 10.93 14.65 -5.95
CA THR A 508 10.55 13.25 -6.18
C THR A 508 10.39 12.55 -4.83
N VAL A 509 9.23 11.95 -4.57
CA VAL A 509 8.97 11.26 -3.30
C VAL A 509 8.57 9.81 -3.52
N THR A 510 9.15 8.93 -2.70
CA THR A 510 8.83 7.51 -2.68
C THR A 510 7.80 7.21 -1.59
N GLY A 511 6.58 6.86 -2.01
CA GLY A 511 5.44 6.55 -1.15
C GLY A 511 5.25 5.04 -0.86
N LYS A 512 4.09 4.69 -0.29
CA LYS A 512 3.76 3.31 0.09
C LYS A 512 3.77 2.37 -1.12
N GLY A 513 4.50 1.26 -0.99
CA GLY A 513 4.63 0.27 -2.07
C GLY A 513 5.73 0.60 -3.07
N ASP A 514 6.66 1.48 -2.70
CA ASP A 514 7.83 1.87 -3.51
C ASP A 514 7.46 2.66 -4.77
N LYS A 515 6.34 3.38 -4.70
CA LYS A 515 5.85 4.22 -5.80
C LYS A 515 6.46 5.60 -5.70
N GLN A 516 7.11 6.05 -6.76
CA GLN A 516 7.60 7.41 -6.86
C GLN A 516 6.55 8.33 -7.50
N ARG A 517 6.52 9.59 -7.05
CA ARG A 517 5.82 10.67 -7.73
C ARG A 517 6.66 11.94 -7.65
N THR A 518 6.60 12.76 -8.69
CA THR A 518 7.25 14.07 -8.73
C THR A 518 6.19 15.13 -8.47
N VAL A 519 6.42 16.01 -7.50
CA VAL A 519 5.49 17.06 -7.11
C VAL A 519 6.16 18.43 -7.21
N PRO A 520 5.45 19.46 -7.68
CA PRO A 520 5.96 20.82 -7.69
C PRO A 520 6.13 21.35 -6.26
N ILE A 521 7.08 22.25 -6.09
CA ILE A 521 7.29 23.03 -4.87
C ILE A 521 7.36 24.52 -5.22
N GLY A 522 6.85 25.36 -4.33
CA GLY A 522 6.85 26.81 -4.47
C GLY A 522 8.24 27.41 -4.25
N ALA A 523 8.44 28.63 -4.74
CA ALA A 523 9.68 29.37 -4.52
C ALA A 523 10.05 29.53 -3.02
N PRO A 524 9.10 29.81 -2.10
CA PRO A 524 9.41 29.87 -0.67
C PRO A 524 9.96 28.55 -0.11
N ALA A 525 9.40 27.41 -0.54
CA ALA A 525 9.83 26.10 -0.08
C ALA A 525 11.22 25.74 -0.61
N LEU A 526 11.52 26.08 -1.86
CA LEU A 526 12.86 25.92 -2.40
C LEU A 526 13.88 26.81 -1.64
N ALA A 527 13.55 28.07 -1.39
CA ALA A 527 14.44 28.99 -0.67
C ALA A 527 14.73 28.49 0.77
N ALA A 528 13.70 28.05 1.50
CA ALA A 528 13.87 27.48 2.83
C ALA A 528 14.72 26.20 2.82
N LEU A 529 14.50 25.35 1.83
CA LEU A 529 15.28 24.13 1.63
C LEU A 529 16.75 24.43 1.35
N GLU A 530 17.04 25.42 0.50
CA GLU A 530 18.41 25.84 0.22
C GLU A 530 19.09 26.46 1.45
N ALA A 531 18.37 27.28 2.21
CA ALA A 531 18.85 27.84 3.48
C ALA A 531 19.21 26.73 4.48
N TRP A 532 18.36 25.72 4.62
CA TRP A 532 18.65 24.54 5.44
C TRP A 532 19.88 23.79 4.93
N VAL A 533 19.93 23.43 3.65
CA VAL A 533 21.03 22.62 3.09
C VAL A 533 22.38 23.35 3.17
N ARG A 534 22.41 24.67 2.95
CA ARG A 534 23.66 25.46 2.95
C ARG A 534 24.11 25.88 4.34
N ARG A 535 23.19 26.27 5.23
CA ARG A 535 23.54 26.90 6.52
C ARG A 535 23.28 26.00 7.72
N GLY A 536 22.17 25.28 7.74
CA GLY A 536 21.76 24.47 8.89
C GLY A 536 22.35 23.05 8.88
N ARG A 537 22.19 22.32 7.77
CA ARG A 537 22.62 20.93 7.63
C ARG A 537 24.12 20.72 7.95
N PRO A 538 25.06 21.58 7.54
CA PRO A 538 26.47 21.39 7.86
C PRO A 538 26.76 21.39 9.37
N ALA A 539 26.01 22.15 10.18
CA ALA A 539 26.22 22.23 11.63
C ALA A 539 25.94 20.90 12.37
N TRP A 540 25.12 20.03 11.80
CA TRP A 540 24.81 18.70 12.33
C TRP A 540 25.45 17.57 11.53
N PHE A 541 26.21 17.89 10.49
CA PHE A 541 26.87 16.90 9.67
C PHE A 541 28.25 16.58 10.26
N HIS A 542 28.34 15.47 10.98
CA HIS A 542 29.62 14.93 11.44
C HIS A 542 30.09 13.92 10.40
N GLY A 543 31.17 14.24 9.66
CA GLY A 543 31.70 13.37 8.61
C GLY A 543 31.86 11.93 9.10
N GLY A 544 31.21 10.98 8.42
CA GLY A 544 31.23 9.58 8.82
C GLY A 544 32.64 9.01 8.74
N GLY A 545 33.14 8.48 9.85
CA GLY A 545 34.35 7.64 9.85
C GLY A 545 34.21 6.45 8.90
N ALA A 546 35.34 5.93 8.44
CA ALA A 546 35.42 4.82 7.50
C ALA A 546 34.55 3.62 7.96
N GLY A 547 33.46 3.35 7.22
CA GLY A 547 32.55 2.22 7.49
C GLY A 547 31.09 2.58 7.81
N ALA A 548 30.70 3.86 7.93
CA ALA A 548 29.30 4.23 8.16
C ALA A 548 28.44 4.22 6.86
N PRO A 549 27.20 3.66 6.85
CA PRO A 549 26.28 3.65 5.69
C PRO A 549 25.78 5.06 5.26
N PRO A 550 25.01 5.20 4.15
CA PRO A 550 24.89 6.39 3.28
C PRO A 550 24.05 7.55 3.88
N VAL A 551 24.46 8.10 5.02
CA VAL A 551 23.82 9.28 5.63
C VAL A 551 24.17 10.58 4.86
N GLN A 552 25.18 10.54 3.99
CA GLN A 552 25.63 11.68 3.17
C GLN A 552 24.55 12.24 2.23
N ALA A 553 23.61 11.43 1.77
CA ALA A 553 22.62 11.85 0.77
C ALA A 553 21.33 12.45 1.39
N ALA A 554 21.05 12.23 2.68
CA ALA A 554 19.78 12.65 3.28
C ALA A 554 19.62 14.18 3.31
N VAL A 555 18.45 14.68 2.87
CA VAL A 555 18.10 16.10 2.94
C VAL A 555 17.99 16.55 4.39
N PHE A 556 17.18 15.83 5.18
CA PHE A 556 16.90 16.16 6.57
C PHE A 556 17.65 15.20 7.50
N ILE A 557 18.52 15.79 8.33
CA ILE A 557 19.29 15.08 9.37
C ILE A 557 18.90 15.57 10.77
N GLY A 558 19.16 14.73 11.76
CA GLY A 558 19.04 15.03 13.18
C GLY A 558 20.33 15.62 13.76
N PRO A 559 20.30 16.16 14.99
CA PRO A 559 21.47 16.70 15.68
C PRO A 559 22.63 15.72 15.89
N ARG A 560 22.36 14.41 15.76
CA ARG A 560 23.37 13.34 15.85
C ARG A 560 23.95 12.96 14.48
N GLY A 561 23.69 13.75 13.44
CA GLY A 561 24.14 13.49 12.07
C GLY A 561 23.36 12.45 11.28
N GLY A 562 22.62 11.54 11.92
CA GLY A 562 21.74 10.57 11.25
C GLY A 562 20.52 11.19 10.55
N ARG A 563 19.85 10.44 9.68
CA ARG A 563 18.57 10.85 9.04
C ARG A 563 17.56 11.30 10.10
N ALA A 564 16.82 12.37 9.83
CA ALA A 564 15.89 12.97 10.78
C ALA A 564 14.76 11.99 11.17
N ASP A 565 14.49 11.92 12.47
CA ASP A 565 13.42 11.10 13.04
C ASP A 565 12.05 11.80 12.94
N GLN A 566 11.01 11.04 12.62
CA GLN A 566 9.66 11.59 12.44
C GLN A 566 9.10 12.21 13.72
N ARG A 567 9.38 11.64 14.91
CA ARG A 567 8.90 12.19 16.18
C ARG A 567 9.55 13.55 16.42
N GLN A 568 10.85 13.65 16.21
CA GLN A 568 11.58 14.91 16.38
C GLN A 568 11.04 16.02 15.48
N LEU A 569 10.80 15.74 14.20
CA LEU A 569 10.25 16.74 13.28
C LEU A 569 8.82 17.16 13.67
N ARG A 570 8.00 16.26 14.22
CA ARG A 570 6.66 16.61 14.74
C ARG A 570 6.75 17.52 15.96
N GLU A 571 7.66 17.24 16.88
CA GLU A 571 7.88 18.06 18.07
C GLU A 571 8.33 19.48 17.71
N ASP A 572 9.21 19.61 16.71
CA ASP A 572 9.63 20.92 16.19
C ASP A 572 8.47 21.71 15.60
N LEU A 573 7.64 21.06 14.77
CA LEU A 573 6.45 21.70 14.19
C LEU A 573 5.43 22.10 15.25
N ASN A 574 5.16 21.23 16.23
CA ASN A 574 4.19 21.51 17.29
C ASN A 574 4.60 22.74 18.11
N ARG A 575 5.89 22.91 18.45
CA ARG A 575 6.37 24.08 19.20
C ARG A 575 6.18 25.42 18.48
N VAL A 576 6.02 25.40 17.15
CA VAL A 576 5.69 26.60 16.38
C VAL A 576 4.18 26.74 16.29
N LEU A 577 3.45 25.66 16.00
CA LEU A 577 1.99 25.65 15.95
C LEU A 577 1.37 26.14 17.25
N ASP A 578 1.87 25.67 18.40
CA ASP A 578 1.38 26.06 19.73
C ASP A 578 1.68 27.53 20.05
N ALA A 579 2.75 28.09 19.49
CA ALA A 579 3.12 29.49 19.69
C ALA A 579 2.35 30.44 18.76
N ALA A 580 1.99 29.98 17.56
CA ALA A 580 1.40 30.82 16.52
C ALA A 580 -0.11 30.63 16.33
N THR A 581 -0.71 29.57 16.88
CA THR A 581 -2.12 29.24 16.67
C THR A 581 -2.82 28.90 17.98
N THR A 582 -4.09 29.31 18.11
CA THR A 582 -4.93 29.02 19.28
C THR A 582 -5.80 27.78 19.11
N GLN A 583 -5.81 27.16 17.93
CA GLN A 583 -6.79 26.14 17.54
C GLN A 583 -6.44 24.70 17.95
N GLY A 584 -5.36 24.45 18.69
CA GLY A 584 -4.97 23.10 19.11
C GLY A 584 -4.80 22.13 17.92
N ALA A 585 -4.30 22.64 16.80
CA ALA A 585 -3.93 21.87 15.61
C ALA A 585 -2.51 21.33 15.82
N SER A 586 -2.32 20.02 15.69
CA SER A 586 -1.04 19.39 16.01
C SER A 586 -0.58 18.39 14.95
N GLY A 587 0.73 18.39 14.73
CA GLY A 587 1.44 17.43 13.90
C GLY A 587 1.47 17.77 12.40
N ALA A 588 2.42 17.13 11.71
CA ALA A 588 2.66 17.31 10.28
C ALA A 588 1.46 17.00 9.35
N HIS A 589 0.46 16.26 9.85
CA HIS A 589 -0.74 15.98 9.08
C HIS A 589 -1.59 17.23 8.84
N VAL A 590 -1.54 18.22 9.74
CA VAL A 590 -2.28 19.48 9.60
C VAL A 590 -1.85 20.22 8.34
N PHE A 591 -0.54 20.44 8.15
CA PHE A 591 0.01 21.09 6.95
C PHE A 591 -0.42 20.41 5.65
N ARG A 592 -0.43 19.07 5.63
CA ARG A 592 -0.86 18.31 4.45
C ARG A 592 -2.34 18.47 4.14
N HIS A 593 -3.21 18.48 5.16
CA HIS A 593 -4.64 18.71 4.95
C HIS A 593 -4.89 20.14 4.52
N THR A 594 -4.21 21.12 5.14
CA THR A 594 -4.27 22.53 4.74
C THR A 594 -3.80 22.76 3.30
N ALA A 595 -2.70 22.12 2.88
CA ALA A 595 -2.25 22.17 1.49
C ALA A 595 -3.32 21.67 0.50
N ALA A 596 -3.97 20.55 0.85
CA ALA A 596 -5.01 19.97 0.04
C ALA A 596 -6.24 20.88 -0.06
N THR A 597 -6.71 21.38 1.08
CA THR A 597 -7.90 22.23 1.18
C THR A 597 -7.67 23.57 0.47
N HIS A 598 -6.56 24.27 0.74
CA HIS A 598 -6.29 25.57 0.13
C HIS A 598 -6.08 25.48 -1.39
N MET A 599 -5.52 24.39 -1.91
CA MET A 599 -5.46 24.21 -3.36
C MET A 599 -6.86 24.03 -3.96
N VAL A 600 -7.75 23.27 -3.32
CA VAL A 600 -9.13 23.11 -3.81
C VAL A 600 -9.88 24.44 -3.73
N GLU A 601 -9.74 25.19 -2.64
CA GLU A 601 -10.31 26.54 -2.48
C GLU A 601 -9.77 27.53 -3.52
N GLY A 602 -8.48 27.43 -3.86
CA GLY A 602 -7.84 28.18 -4.94
C GLY A 602 -8.22 27.72 -6.35
N GLY A 603 -9.17 26.78 -6.50
CA GLY A 603 -9.69 26.33 -7.78
C GLY A 603 -8.86 25.24 -8.46
N ALA A 604 -7.96 24.55 -7.75
CA ALA A 604 -7.25 23.40 -8.30
C ALA A 604 -8.23 22.26 -8.60
N ASP A 605 -8.01 21.60 -9.73
CA ASP A 605 -8.69 20.35 -10.04
C ASP A 605 -8.42 19.32 -8.92
N ILE A 606 -9.48 18.81 -8.30
CA ILE A 606 -9.42 17.82 -7.21
C ILE A 606 -8.54 16.62 -7.62
N ARG A 607 -8.49 16.28 -8.91
CA ARG A 607 -7.62 15.21 -9.43
C ARG A 607 -6.14 15.57 -9.35
N ALA A 608 -5.76 16.81 -9.69
CA ALA A 608 -4.40 17.31 -9.53
C ALA A 608 -3.97 17.31 -8.05
N VAL A 609 -4.90 17.67 -7.14
CA VAL A 609 -4.68 17.60 -5.69
C VAL A 609 -4.47 16.15 -5.23
N GLN A 610 -5.29 15.21 -5.68
CA GLN A 610 -5.16 13.78 -5.33
C GLN A 610 -3.87 13.15 -5.84
N GLU A 611 -3.43 13.53 -7.05
CA GLU A 611 -2.17 13.11 -7.66
C GLU A 611 -0.96 13.64 -6.87
N MET A 612 -0.95 14.93 -6.53
CA MET A 612 0.07 15.56 -5.68
C MET A 612 0.19 14.85 -4.33
N LEU A 613 -0.94 14.49 -3.72
CA LEU A 613 -1.00 13.83 -2.43
C LEU A 613 -0.66 12.33 -2.49
N GLY A 614 -0.58 11.73 -3.69
CA GLY A 614 -0.26 10.31 -3.86
C GLY A 614 -1.32 9.39 -3.26
N HIS A 615 -2.60 9.69 -3.48
CA HIS A 615 -3.71 8.82 -3.08
C HIS A 615 -3.79 7.61 -4.04
N SER A 616 -3.55 6.41 -3.52
CA SER A 616 -3.47 5.17 -4.30
C SER A 616 -4.83 4.57 -4.69
N THR A 617 -5.92 5.27 -4.42
CA THR A 617 -7.29 4.87 -4.77
C THR A 617 -7.86 5.90 -5.74
N LEU A 618 -7.55 5.71 -7.03
CA LEU A 618 -8.21 6.39 -8.13
C LEU A 618 -9.64 5.84 -8.25
N ALA A 619 -10.64 6.71 -8.04
CA ALA A 619 -11.96 6.51 -8.61
C ALA A 619 -11.97 7.23 -9.98
N THR A 620 -12.59 6.55 -10.94
CA THR A 620 -12.81 6.86 -12.36
C THR A 620 -11.60 6.89 -13.31
N THR A 621 -11.77 6.12 -14.39
CA THR A 621 -10.84 5.79 -15.47
C THR A 621 -11.16 6.67 -16.68
N GLN A 622 -10.14 6.93 -17.52
CA GLN A 622 -10.21 7.49 -18.88
C GLN A 622 -10.67 8.95 -19.01
N ILE A 623 -9.70 9.83 -19.24
CA ILE A 623 -9.67 10.83 -20.34
C ILE A 623 -8.26 11.47 -20.46
N TYR A 624 -7.35 11.37 -19.49
CA TYR A 624 -6.02 12.01 -19.63
C TYR A 624 -4.87 11.05 -19.33
N THR A 625 -4.57 10.20 -20.31
CA THR A 625 -3.23 9.67 -20.57
C THR A 625 -2.29 10.86 -20.80
N HIS A 626 -1.18 10.91 -20.06
CA HIS A 626 -0.24 12.04 -19.92
C HIS A 626 -0.74 13.25 -19.11
N VAL A 627 -0.73 13.14 -17.79
CA VAL A 627 -0.56 14.33 -16.93
C VAL A 627 0.95 14.63 -16.89
N SER A 628 1.42 15.58 -17.69
CA SER A 628 2.80 16.06 -17.56
C SER A 628 2.96 16.74 -16.19
N VAL A 629 4.16 16.67 -15.61
CA VAL A 629 4.55 17.49 -14.44
C VAL A 629 4.18 18.96 -14.65
N ASP A 630 4.14 19.44 -15.90
CA ASP A 630 3.76 20.80 -16.26
C ASP A 630 2.27 21.07 -16.08
N ARG A 631 1.38 20.10 -16.28
CA ARG A 631 -0.05 20.24 -15.94
C ARG A 631 -0.23 20.36 -14.43
N LEU A 632 0.45 19.51 -13.66
CA LEU A 632 0.43 19.59 -12.20
C LEU A 632 1.04 20.92 -11.71
N ALA A 633 2.16 21.34 -12.30
CA ALA A 633 2.81 22.62 -12.00
C ALA A 633 1.98 23.83 -12.45
N ARG A 634 1.16 23.73 -13.50
CA ARG A 634 0.19 24.77 -13.90
C ARG A 634 -0.95 24.88 -12.89
N SER A 635 -1.57 23.75 -12.53
CA SER A 635 -2.63 23.72 -11.52
C SER A 635 -2.11 24.21 -10.15
N TYR A 636 -0.87 23.87 -9.81
CA TYR A 636 -0.21 24.37 -8.61
C TYR A 636 -0.03 25.89 -8.67
N ARG A 637 0.52 26.42 -9.77
CA ARG A 637 0.71 27.85 -10.00
C ARG A 637 -0.57 28.67 -9.98
N SER A 638 -1.67 28.12 -10.45
CA SER A 638 -2.95 28.85 -10.49
C SER A 638 -3.69 28.85 -9.16
N ALA A 639 -3.44 27.89 -8.26
CA ALA A 639 -4.32 27.62 -7.13
C ALA A 639 -3.64 27.53 -5.76
N HIS A 640 -2.36 27.18 -5.67
CA HIS A 640 -1.69 27.10 -4.36
C HIS A 640 -1.24 28.50 -3.92
N PRO A 641 -1.54 28.95 -2.68
CA PRO A 641 -1.22 30.31 -2.20
C PRO A 641 0.26 30.73 -2.22
N ARG A 642 1.17 29.79 -2.49
CA ARG A 642 2.62 29.97 -2.38
C ARG A 642 3.39 29.40 -3.58
N ALA A 643 2.72 29.33 -4.73
CA ALA A 643 3.27 28.72 -5.94
C ALA A 643 4.37 29.53 -6.63
#